data_AF-A0A6L9Y2X2-F1
#
_entry.id   AF-A0A6L9Y2X2-F1
#
_cell.length_a   1.000
_cell.length_b   1.000
_cell.length_c   1.000
_cell.angle_alpha   90.00
_cell.angle_beta   90.00
_cell.angle_gamma   90.00
#
_symmetry.space_group_name_H-M   'P 1'
#
loop_
_entity.id
_entity.type
_entity.pdbx_description
1 polymer ?
#
loop_
_entity_poly.entity_id
_entity_poly.type
_entity_poly.pdbx_seq_one_letter_code
_entity_poly.pdbx_strand_id
1 'polypeptide(L)'
;MAGTSAEELLAANTDETWRSAFADVVDLMDLLKDCVIQDKYSVPNALTDRIALTEPGREMKSRLIRQEEVPGLEAHLMCALTLGHEDLFIDVANTDIDRLSEAISDQIVARKIRFPFIFGRELYDYFAGVFEDEKDLLTNEETIQLLDATPTGVFQYGRFVVGPSGLRTSNYRRILRSSSRVPAFHCDDPVCRKLHSVVLSTGHNAAINAERGKLERLLRSMPNAAADWSGLASEISRVHESYFGNSWTAPMVTLVGDCLSMDELSTLNARLSESKTLPGLISREQFLEEVLTQFDDDEICVAIDDLVRAGKLGVPVGEVRRPVSTAHLRSGAFKLQPQLGVNGVRFVSGDPGLPVLRERDLFRRIYLDAGDAERHELDWQLRGIDGVSLEVRLDEYLRTQSPADALTRLVLSGSASAIAASELVGAGDFEGESDEEIISRLLWKLGFDDRDPEDLHAEFWRQHEKVAAAVQSWLGTGADDAADFKGKASAYFIELEGRLEDSLAFASWSLLYDHSISPRPFNYTPDLDRSVGLELLDRYTRSEEATEIGEKLRFNGKLTMYPLMRGFGVLSEVLASVRSKASDFERPESEFPKYASITALQNFPFKSTVPFLDISEHSQDRIVNGFQQIEAGLRLARVDQVRNAFSHYRRTSPEVAQMAETLESVAQAIRLIENLGFGLNLFAPAGDTGDRWGRRTVRFQGPRSLEHSISRPSSLQWAGLPSLGRNQLLVRAAAFEDANEVLRFERGYSSDFSVMWAAYPKPRRALSGIADASTAIPG
;
A
#
# COMPACT_ATOMS: atom_id res chain seq x y z
N MET A 1 -37.16 -20.55 23.19
CA MET A 1 -37.90 -20.14 21.98
C MET A 1 -37.00 -19.16 21.23
N ALA A 2 -36.94 -19.20 19.90
CA ALA A 2 -36.22 -18.17 19.16
C ALA A 2 -37.00 -16.85 19.24
N GLY A 3 -36.31 -15.73 19.38
CA GLY A 3 -36.95 -14.41 19.32
C GLY A 3 -37.36 -14.05 17.89
N THR A 4 -38.14 -12.99 17.74
CA THR A 4 -38.58 -12.48 16.43
C THR A 4 -37.38 -12.11 15.57
N SER A 5 -37.38 -12.57 14.31
CA SER A 5 -36.25 -12.35 13.39
C SER A 5 -36.28 -10.94 12.76
N ALA A 6 -35.15 -10.50 12.20
CA ALA A 6 -35.07 -9.23 11.48
C ALA A 6 -36.04 -9.15 10.29
N GLU A 7 -36.24 -10.25 9.56
CA GLU A 7 -37.19 -10.34 8.44
C GLU A 7 -38.65 -10.15 8.90
N GLU A 8 -39.03 -10.80 10.01
CA GLU A 8 -40.35 -10.68 10.61
C GLU A 8 -40.60 -9.24 11.09
N LEU A 9 -39.60 -8.64 11.75
CA LEU A 9 -39.67 -7.25 12.19
C LEU A 9 -39.76 -6.27 11.01
N LEU A 10 -39.02 -6.53 9.93
CA LEU A 10 -39.06 -5.71 8.72
C LEU A 10 -40.45 -5.77 8.08
N ALA A 11 -41.04 -6.97 7.98
CA ALA A 11 -42.39 -7.17 7.46
C ALA A 11 -43.45 -6.49 8.35
N ALA A 12 -43.26 -6.49 9.66
CA ALA A 12 -44.19 -5.86 10.61
C ALA A 12 -44.15 -4.32 10.59
N ASN A 13 -42.99 -3.72 10.28
CA ASN A 13 -42.80 -2.28 10.29
C ASN A 13 -42.65 -1.76 8.87
N THR A 14 -43.75 -1.49 8.15
CA THR A 14 -43.72 -1.12 6.72
C THR A 14 -43.56 0.38 6.44
N ASP A 15 -43.70 1.24 7.45
CA ASP A 15 -43.58 2.70 7.31
C ASP A 15 -42.11 3.12 7.05
N GLU A 16 -41.83 3.65 5.87
CA GLU A 16 -40.50 4.11 5.46
C GLU A 16 -39.97 5.29 6.30
N THR A 17 -40.85 6.18 6.74
CA THR A 17 -40.47 7.34 7.58
C THR A 17 -40.00 6.85 8.94
N TRP A 18 -40.75 5.93 9.53
CA TRP A 18 -40.39 5.28 10.79
C TRP A 18 -39.09 4.49 10.65
N ARG A 19 -38.93 3.71 9.57
CA ARG A 19 -37.70 2.94 9.32
C ARG A 19 -36.47 3.83 9.23
N SER A 20 -36.57 4.94 8.49
CA SER A 20 -35.48 5.91 8.36
C SER A 20 -35.08 6.50 9.72
N ALA A 21 -36.08 6.95 10.50
CA ALA A 21 -35.88 7.47 11.85
C ALA A 21 -35.30 6.42 12.82
N PHE A 22 -35.75 5.16 12.72
CA PHE A 22 -35.21 4.06 13.51
C PHE A 22 -33.73 3.81 13.20
N ALA A 23 -33.35 3.78 11.90
CA ALA A 23 -31.96 3.64 11.50
C ALA A 23 -31.11 4.80 12.04
N ASP A 24 -31.57 6.05 11.95
CA ASP A 24 -30.87 7.21 12.49
C ASP A 24 -30.68 7.12 14.02
N VAL A 25 -31.70 6.68 14.75
CA VAL A 25 -31.60 6.45 16.21
C VAL A 25 -30.56 5.37 16.52
N VAL A 26 -30.57 4.27 15.77
CA VAL A 26 -29.58 3.18 15.94
C VAL A 26 -28.16 3.68 15.66
N ASP A 27 -27.97 4.47 14.60
CA ASP A 27 -26.67 5.07 14.26
C ASP A 27 -26.14 5.97 15.38
N LEU A 28 -27.00 6.81 15.98
CA LEU A 28 -26.63 7.64 17.13
C LEU A 28 -26.32 6.81 18.39
N MET A 29 -27.06 5.72 18.62
CA MET A 29 -26.78 4.82 19.76
C MET A 29 -25.47 4.06 19.57
N ASP A 30 -25.17 3.60 18.36
CA ASP A 30 -23.91 2.92 18.04
C ASP A 30 -22.71 3.88 18.15
N LEU A 31 -22.86 5.12 17.70
CA LEU A 31 -21.87 6.18 17.93
C LEU A 31 -21.56 6.34 19.43
N LEU A 32 -22.57 6.39 20.28
CA LEU A 32 -22.38 6.50 21.73
C LEU A 32 -21.76 5.25 22.36
N LYS A 33 -22.00 4.06 21.81
CA LYS A 33 -21.34 2.81 22.26
C LYS A 33 -19.85 2.79 21.94
N ASP A 34 -19.46 3.34 20.80
CA ASP A 34 -18.09 3.31 20.30
C ASP A 34 -17.21 4.46 20.83
N CYS A 35 -17.80 5.42 21.54
CA CYS A 35 -17.08 6.58 22.07
C CYS A 35 -16.25 6.25 23.33
N VAL A 36 -15.21 7.06 23.56
CA VAL A 36 -14.39 7.00 24.77
C VAL A 36 -14.81 8.11 25.73
N ILE A 37 -15.12 7.73 26.97
CA ILE A 37 -15.44 8.64 28.06
C ILE A 37 -14.43 8.52 29.20
N GLN A 38 -14.34 9.55 30.03
CA GLN A 38 -13.57 9.55 31.27
C GLN A 38 -14.33 8.85 32.40
N ASP A 39 -13.63 8.29 33.38
CA ASP A 39 -14.23 7.62 34.55
C ASP A 39 -15.20 8.49 35.35
N LYS A 40 -15.01 9.81 35.34
CA LYS A 40 -15.90 10.77 36.02
C LYS A 40 -17.07 11.27 35.16
N TYR A 41 -17.34 10.62 34.02
CA TYR A 41 -18.42 11.03 33.12
C TYR A 41 -19.80 10.78 33.75
N SER A 42 -20.67 11.78 33.66
CA SER A 42 -22.06 11.74 34.10
C SER A 42 -22.98 12.05 32.92
N VAL A 43 -24.07 11.30 32.77
CA VAL A 43 -25.01 11.52 31.65
C VAL A 43 -25.70 12.88 31.81
N PRO A 44 -25.60 13.79 30.83
CA PRO A 44 -26.30 15.07 30.89
C PRO A 44 -27.79 14.91 30.57
N ASN A 45 -28.66 15.68 31.24
CA ASN A 45 -30.11 15.72 30.96
C ASN A 45 -30.42 15.96 29.48
N ALA A 46 -29.61 16.80 28.82
CA ALA A 46 -29.77 17.15 27.41
C ALA A 46 -29.74 15.92 26.47
N LEU A 47 -29.10 14.81 26.85
CA LEU A 47 -29.14 13.57 26.06
C LEU A 47 -30.42 12.77 26.35
N THR A 48 -30.81 12.63 27.62
CA THR A 48 -31.95 11.78 28.01
C THR A 48 -33.30 12.42 27.70
N ASP A 49 -33.40 13.74 27.82
CA ASP A 49 -34.65 14.50 27.63
C ASP A 49 -35.14 14.47 26.17
N ARG A 50 -34.28 14.04 25.23
CA ARG A 50 -34.58 13.92 23.80
C ARG A 50 -34.97 12.52 23.37
N ILE A 51 -34.76 11.53 24.23
CA ILE A 51 -35.06 10.13 23.95
C ILE A 51 -36.40 9.79 24.62
N ALA A 52 -37.43 9.55 23.81
CA ALA A 52 -38.70 9.05 24.31
C ALA A 52 -38.59 7.53 24.52
N LEU A 53 -39.05 7.05 25.69
CA LEU A 53 -39.10 5.61 25.97
C LEU A 53 -40.52 5.09 25.77
N THR A 54 -40.65 3.91 25.16
CA THR A 54 -41.90 3.15 25.09
C THR A 54 -42.37 2.71 26.48
N GLU A 55 -43.55 2.09 26.57
CA GLU A 55 -44.01 1.50 27.83
C GLU A 55 -43.04 0.42 28.37
N PRO A 56 -42.58 -0.57 27.57
CA PRO A 56 -41.53 -1.51 27.99
C PRO A 56 -40.23 -0.83 28.45
N GLY A 57 -39.79 0.24 27.75
CA GLY A 57 -38.60 1.00 28.13
C GLY A 57 -38.76 1.72 29.46
N ARG A 58 -39.93 2.33 29.71
CA ARG A 58 -40.25 2.99 31.00
C ARG A 58 -40.36 2.00 32.15
N GLU A 59 -40.91 0.82 31.90
CA GLU A 59 -40.95 -0.25 32.89
C GLU A 59 -39.54 -0.72 33.25
N MET A 60 -38.69 -0.98 32.26
CA MET A 60 -37.29 -1.37 32.47
C MET A 60 -36.52 -0.30 33.25
N LYS A 61 -36.64 0.97 32.87
CA LYS A 61 -36.05 2.11 33.59
C LYS A 61 -36.52 2.13 35.05
N SER A 62 -37.82 1.93 35.30
CA SER A 62 -38.39 1.90 36.66
C SER A 62 -37.83 0.73 37.49
N ARG A 63 -37.66 -0.44 36.88
CA ARG A 63 -37.01 -1.60 37.54
C ARG A 63 -35.56 -1.32 37.89
N LEU A 64 -34.78 -0.75 36.96
CA LEU A 64 -33.39 -0.34 37.21
C LEU A 64 -33.27 0.63 38.38
N ILE A 65 -34.15 1.63 38.45
CA ILE A 65 -34.14 2.63 39.53
C ILE A 65 -34.58 2.02 40.87
N ARG A 66 -35.66 1.24 40.88
CA ARG A 66 -36.30 0.79 42.14
C ARG A 66 -35.69 -0.48 42.71
N GLN A 67 -35.22 -1.41 41.87
CA GLN A 67 -34.72 -2.73 42.29
C GLN A 67 -33.20 -2.77 42.36
N GLU A 68 -32.54 -2.09 41.43
CA GLU A 68 -31.09 -2.15 41.24
C GLU A 68 -30.40 -0.82 41.63
N GLU A 69 -31.17 0.17 42.12
CA GLU A 69 -30.72 1.49 42.61
C GLU A 69 -29.89 2.29 41.60
N VAL A 70 -30.14 2.09 40.30
CA VAL A 70 -29.42 2.81 39.24
C VAL A 70 -29.92 4.27 39.15
N PRO A 71 -29.02 5.26 39.04
CA PRO A 71 -29.39 6.65 38.80
C PRO A 71 -30.31 6.83 37.58
N GLY A 72 -31.25 7.77 37.67
CA GLY A 72 -32.36 7.85 36.71
C GLY A 72 -31.97 8.24 35.28
N LEU A 73 -30.92 9.04 35.09
CA LEU A 73 -30.42 9.44 33.76
C LEU A 73 -29.67 8.29 33.10
N GLU A 74 -28.81 7.63 33.87
CA GLU A 74 -28.06 6.44 33.48
C GLU A 74 -29.02 5.31 33.10
N ALA A 75 -30.02 5.01 33.93
CA ALA A 75 -31.03 4.01 33.62
C ALA A 75 -31.80 4.32 32.32
N HIS A 76 -32.08 5.59 32.04
CA HIS A 76 -32.75 6.02 30.81
C HIS A 76 -31.87 5.79 29.58
N LEU A 77 -30.62 6.26 29.62
CA LEU A 77 -29.69 6.10 28.50
C LEU A 77 -29.31 4.62 28.28
N MET A 78 -29.19 3.82 29.35
CA MET A 78 -28.98 2.38 29.23
C MET A 78 -30.08 1.69 28.45
N CYS A 79 -31.36 1.98 28.76
CA CYS A 79 -32.48 1.45 27.99
C CYS A 79 -32.37 1.84 26.50
N ALA A 80 -31.96 3.08 26.22
CA ALA A 80 -31.77 3.54 24.85
C ALA A 80 -30.63 2.82 24.13
N LEU A 81 -29.45 2.70 24.74
CA LEU A 81 -28.29 2.02 24.17
C LEU A 81 -28.56 0.53 23.89
N THR A 82 -29.45 -0.11 24.66
CA THR A 82 -29.88 -1.49 24.42
C THR A 82 -30.88 -1.63 23.27
N LEU A 83 -31.50 -0.53 22.81
CA LEU A 83 -32.57 -0.46 21.81
C LEU A 83 -33.89 -1.16 22.24
N GLY A 84 -33.83 -2.41 22.66
CA GLY A 84 -35.00 -3.23 23.04
C GLY A 84 -34.63 -4.63 23.51
N HIS A 85 -35.64 -5.41 23.91
CA HIS A 85 -35.51 -6.84 24.16
C HIS A 85 -36.51 -7.60 23.29
N GLU A 86 -37.70 -7.93 23.83
CA GLU A 86 -38.81 -8.44 23.02
C GLU A 86 -39.41 -7.29 22.22
N ASP A 87 -39.78 -6.21 22.92
CA ASP A 87 -40.22 -4.95 22.33
C ASP A 87 -39.09 -3.90 22.34
N LEU A 88 -39.24 -2.87 21.50
CA LEU A 88 -38.38 -1.68 21.54
C LEU A 88 -38.56 -0.93 22.86
N PHE A 89 -37.45 -0.45 23.42
CA PHE A 89 -37.43 0.46 24.57
C PHE A 89 -37.52 1.93 24.15
N ILE A 90 -37.12 2.26 22.93
CA ILE A 90 -37.17 3.63 22.40
C ILE A 90 -38.43 3.83 21.57
N ASP A 91 -39.15 4.91 21.85
CA ASP A 91 -40.23 5.39 21.01
C ASP A 91 -39.64 6.25 19.90
N VAL A 92 -39.44 5.64 18.74
CA VAL A 92 -38.81 6.26 17.57
C VAL A 92 -39.61 7.47 17.07
N ALA A 93 -40.94 7.42 17.13
CA ALA A 93 -41.79 8.47 16.59
C ALA A 93 -41.75 9.75 17.44
N ASN A 94 -41.52 9.60 18.76
CA ASN A 94 -41.48 10.72 19.71
C ASN A 94 -40.06 11.14 20.12
N THR A 95 -39.02 10.46 19.63
CA THR A 95 -37.62 10.81 19.90
C THR A 95 -37.18 11.96 18.99
N ASP A 96 -36.64 13.02 19.58
CA ASP A 96 -36.18 14.23 18.86
C ASP A 96 -34.73 14.00 18.37
N ILE A 97 -34.60 13.38 17.20
CA ILE A 97 -33.31 12.96 16.61
C ILE A 97 -32.37 14.14 16.38
N ASP A 98 -32.89 15.26 15.86
CA ASP A 98 -32.07 16.43 15.54
C ASP A 98 -31.49 17.05 16.81
N ARG A 99 -32.30 17.22 17.86
CA ARG A 99 -31.79 17.72 19.15
C ARG A 99 -30.91 16.72 19.89
N LEU A 100 -31.16 15.42 19.72
CA LEU A 100 -30.26 14.41 20.25
C LEU A 100 -28.88 14.50 19.56
N SER A 101 -28.86 14.67 18.25
CA SER A 101 -27.65 14.89 17.45
C SER A 101 -26.91 16.15 17.91
N GLU A 102 -27.61 17.27 18.12
CA GLU A 102 -27.02 18.49 18.70
C GLU A 102 -26.41 18.25 20.08
N ALA A 103 -27.13 17.57 20.98
CA ALA A 103 -26.65 17.28 22.34
C ALA A 103 -25.41 16.37 22.33
N ILE A 104 -25.31 15.43 21.40
CA ILE A 104 -24.13 14.60 21.19
C ILE A 104 -22.97 15.45 20.64
N SER A 105 -23.26 16.29 19.64
CA SER A 105 -22.29 17.23 19.05
C SER A 105 -21.62 18.08 20.13
N ASP A 106 -22.41 18.66 21.04
CA ASP A 106 -21.92 19.45 22.17
C ASP A 106 -20.96 18.65 23.08
N GLN A 107 -21.22 17.36 23.30
CA GLN A 107 -20.31 16.51 24.08
C GLN A 107 -18.99 16.24 23.35
N ILE A 108 -19.00 16.11 22.02
CA ILE A 108 -17.80 15.90 21.19
C ILE A 108 -16.95 17.16 21.21
N VAL A 109 -17.55 18.32 20.92
CA VAL A 109 -16.86 19.63 20.90
C VAL A 109 -16.28 19.95 22.28
N ALA A 110 -17.02 19.66 23.36
CA ALA A 110 -16.54 19.82 24.73
C ALA A 110 -15.52 18.75 25.18
N ARG A 111 -15.14 17.81 24.31
CA ARG A 111 -14.28 16.65 24.60
C ARG A 111 -14.73 15.86 25.84
N LYS A 112 -16.04 15.74 26.05
CA LYS A 112 -16.60 14.86 27.10
C LYS A 112 -16.73 13.43 26.61
N ILE A 113 -17.04 13.27 25.32
CA ILE A 113 -16.91 12.02 24.58
C ILE A 113 -15.82 12.21 23.51
N ARG A 114 -15.02 11.18 23.24
CA ARG A 114 -13.86 11.26 22.35
C ARG A 114 -13.84 10.11 21.37
N PHE A 115 -13.20 10.36 20.22
CA PHE A 115 -12.94 9.38 19.17
C PHE A 115 -11.47 9.47 18.76
N PRO A 116 -10.79 8.34 18.53
CA PRO A 116 -9.39 8.33 18.10
C PRO A 116 -9.24 8.78 16.64
N PHE A 117 -8.32 9.70 16.38
CA PHE A 117 -7.92 10.02 15.01
C PHE A 117 -6.88 9.01 14.51
N ILE A 118 -7.29 8.12 13.60
CA ILE A 118 -6.48 6.98 13.14
C ILE A 118 -5.89 7.16 11.74
N PHE A 119 -6.13 8.29 11.08
CA PHE A 119 -5.61 8.57 9.74
C PHE A 119 -4.26 9.26 9.82
N GLY A 120 -3.34 8.92 8.93
CA GLY A 120 -1.99 9.45 8.96
C GLY A 120 -1.12 8.87 10.08
N ARG A 121 -0.18 9.67 10.58
CA ARG A 121 0.90 9.22 11.48
C ARG A 121 0.83 9.81 12.89
N GLU A 122 -0.08 10.74 13.12
CA GLU A 122 -0.14 11.61 14.29
C GLU A 122 -0.36 10.81 15.58
N LEU A 123 -1.36 9.92 15.59
CA LEU A 123 -1.64 9.06 16.75
C LEU A 123 -0.48 8.09 17.03
N TYR A 124 0.10 7.51 15.97
CA TYR A 124 1.25 6.61 16.07
C TYR A 124 2.47 7.32 16.68
N ASP A 125 2.84 8.48 16.12
CA ASP A 125 4.02 9.22 16.58
C ASP A 125 3.84 9.74 18.00
N TYR A 126 2.64 10.20 18.36
CA TYR A 126 2.37 10.62 19.73
C TYR A 126 2.42 9.45 20.71
N PHE A 127 1.81 8.31 20.37
CA PHE A 127 1.87 7.10 21.19
C PHE A 127 3.32 6.64 21.41
N ALA A 128 4.14 6.67 20.36
CA ALA A 128 5.57 6.37 20.43
C ALA A 128 6.37 7.37 21.28
N GLY A 129 5.99 8.64 21.31
CA GLY A 129 6.66 9.68 22.10
C GLY A 129 6.31 9.68 23.60
N VAL A 130 5.14 9.17 23.98
CA VAL A 130 4.64 9.24 25.37
C VAL A 130 4.81 7.92 26.13
N PHE A 131 4.63 6.78 25.47
CA PHE A 131 4.64 5.48 26.14
C PHE A 131 5.90 4.70 25.74
N GLU A 132 6.79 4.41 26.70
CA GLU A 132 8.03 3.66 26.43
C GLU A 132 7.78 2.15 26.25
N ASP A 133 6.86 1.57 27.02
CA ASP A 133 6.61 0.12 27.04
C ASP A 133 5.58 -0.33 26.00
N GLU A 134 5.81 -1.47 25.36
CA GLU A 134 4.81 -2.18 24.55
C GLU A 134 3.58 -2.49 25.42
N LYS A 135 2.44 -1.87 25.09
CA LYS A 135 1.18 -2.04 25.81
C LYS A 135 0.11 -2.54 24.86
N ASP A 136 -0.56 -3.63 25.25
CA ASP A 136 -1.74 -4.14 24.54
C ASP A 136 -3.02 -3.39 24.94
N LEU A 137 -3.05 -2.79 26.13
CA LEU A 137 -4.19 -2.08 26.70
C LEU A 137 -3.69 -0.82 27.41
N LEU A 138 -4.34 0.31 27.14
CA LEU A 138 -4.16 1.55 27.93
C LEU A 138 -5.19 1.62 29.04
N THR A 139 -4.80 2.17 30.19
CA THR A 139 -5.77 2.59 31.22
C THR A 139 -6.65 3.74 30.73
N ASN A 140 -7.74 4.07 31.43
CA ASN A 140 -8.58 5.20 31.04
C ASN A 140 -7.81 6.52 31.08
N GLU A 141 -6.99 6.75 32.11
CA GLU A 141 -6.16 7.96 32.23
C GLU A 141 -5.19 8.11 31.05
N GLU A 142 -4.46 7.04 30.71
CA GLU A 142 -3.55 7.02 29.56
C GLU A 142 -4.29 7.19 28.22
N THR A 143 -5.47 6.59 28.10
CA THR A 143 -6.33 6.74 26.92
C THR A 143 -6.76 8.20 26.75
N ILE A 144 -7.23 8.85 27.81
CA ILE A 144 -7.63 10.26 27.76
C ILE A 144 -6.42 11.15 27.48
N GLN A 145 -5.25 10.88 28.08
CA GLN A 145 -4.00 11.59 27.80
C GLN A 145 -3.59 11.49 26.32
N LEU A 146 -3.73 10.31 25.71
CA LEU A 146 -3.49 10.10 24.28
C LEU A 146 -4.46 10.92 23.43
N LEU A 147 -5.77 10.74 23.67
CA LEU A 147 -6.81 11.36 22.86
C LEU A 147 -6.91 12.89 23.00
N ASP A 148 -6.52 13.45 24.15
CA ASP A 148 -6.51 14.91 24.34
C ASP A 148 -5.39 15.60 23.56
N ALA A 149 -4.33 14.87 23.21
CA ALA A 149 -3.17 15.39 22.52
C ALA A 149 -3.16 15.06 21.02
N THR A 150 -3.98 14.12 20.56
CA THR A 150 -4.21 13.85 19.14
C THR A 150 -5.41 14.66 18.61
N PRO A 151 -5.54 14.84 17.28
CA PRO A 151 -6.76 15.38 16.68
C PRO A 151 -8.01 14.55 17.03
N THR A 152 -9.18 15.15 16.88
CA THR A 152 -10.46 14.45 17.05
C THR A 152 -10.67 13.46 15.91
N GLY A 153 -11.06 12.23 16.23
CA GLY A 153 -11.37 11.21 15.24
C GLY A 153 -12.49 11.59 14.28
N VAL A 154 -12.36 11.13 13.03
CA VAL A 154 -13.34 11.39 11.97
C VAL A 154 -13.97 10.07 11.54
N PHE A 155 -15.28 9.95 11.72
CA PHE A 155 -16.04 8.71 11.52
C PHE A 155 -17.42 9.01 10.95
N GLN A 156 -18.10 8.00 10.41
CA GLN A 156 -19.45 8.16 9.89
C GLN A 156 -20.37 7.01 10.30
N TYR A 157 -21.48 7.35 10.95
CA TYR A 157 -22.54 6.45 11.41
C TYR A 157 -23.81 6.77 10.63
N GLY A 158 -24.03 6.02 9.55
CA GLY A 158 -25.11 6.30 8.60
C GLY A 158 -24.93 7.68 8.00
N ARG A 159 -25.87 8.59 8.28
CA ARG A 159 -25.80 9.98 7.80
C ARG A 159 -25.01 10.91 8.73
N PHE A 160 -24.62 10.47 9.93
CA PHE A 160 -23.98 11.32 10.93
C PHE A 160 -22.45 11.23 10.81
N VAL A 161 -21.80 12.35 10.54
CA VAL A 161 -20.33 12.48 10.46
C VAL A 161 -19.82 13.07 11.76
N VAL A 162 -18.98 12.30 12.44
CA VAL A 162 -18.23 12.72 13.63
C VAL A 162 -16.94 13.40 13.17
N GLY A 163 -16.60 14.53 13.78
CA GLY A 163 -15.36 15.23 13.48
C GLY A 163 -15.02 16.34 14.48
N PRO A 164 -14.02 17.19 14.18
CA PRO A 164 -13.63 18.30 15.04
C PRO A 164 -14.73 19.33 15.24
N SER A 165 -15.69 19.45 14.30
CA SER A 165 -16.85 20.34 14.44
C SER A 165 -18.02 19.73 15.23
N GLY A 166 -17.83 18.52 15.79
CA GLY A 166 -18.84 17.79 16.55
C GLY A 166 -19.52 16.71 15.71
N LEU A 167 -20.84 16.79 15.58
CA LEU A 167 -21.66 15.88 14.78
C LEU A 167 -22.38 16.65 13.67
N ARG A 168 -22.16 16.25 12.41
CA ARG A 168 -22.76 16.84 11.21
C ARG A 168 -23.60 15.81 10.46
N THR A 169 -24.49 16.28 9.60
CA THR A 169 -25.31 15.42 8.75
C THR A 169 -24.80 15.47 7.31
N SER A 170 -24.54 14.29 6.75
CA SER A 170 -24.24 14.06 5.34
C SER A 170 -25.51 13.69 4.58
N ASN A 171 -25.55 14.03 3.30
CA ASN A 171 -26.60 13.53 2.39
C ASN A 171 -26.39 12.07 2.00
N TYR A 172 -25.20 11.54 2.28
CA TYR A 172 -24.80 10.19 1.93
C TYR A 172 -24.69 9.34 3.19
N ARG A 173 -25.12 8.08 3.11
CA ARG A 173 -25.02 7.14 4.22
C ARG A 173 -23.77 6.26 4.07
N ARG A 174 -22.95 6.21 5.11
CA ARG A 174 -21.76 5.33 5.17
C ARG A 174 -21.64 4.67 6.53
N ILE A 175 -20.92 3.55 6.55
CA ILE A 175 -20.54 2.87 7.79
C ILE A 175 -19.02 2.91 7.90
N LEU A 176 -18.54 3.87 8.68
CA LEU A 176 -17.15 4.07 9.03
C LEU A 176 -17.08 4.22 10.56
N ARG A 177 -17.15 3.09 11.26
CA ARG A 177 -17.23 3.07 12.73
C ARG A 177 -15.86 3.27 13.36
N SER A 178 -15.85 3.92 14.51
CA SER A 178 -14.70 3.99 15.39
C SER A 178 -14.40 2.61 15.99
N SER A 179 -13.13 2.39 16.32
CA SER A 179 -12.65 1.19 17.01
C SER A 179 -11.84 1.59 18.23
N SER A 180 -12.05 0.91 19.34
CA SER A 180 -11.19 1.04 20.53
C SER A 180 -9.81 0.43 20.29
N ARG A 181 -9.67 -0.47 19.32
CA ARG A 181 -8.37 -0.99 18.88
C ARG A 181 -7.79 -0.07 17.81
N VAL A 182 -6.70 0.63 18.14
CA VAL A 182 -6.07 1.63 17.27
C VAL A 182 -4.63 1.24 16.91
N PRO A 183 -4.13 1.60 15.71
CA PRO A 183 -2.73 1.39 15.35
C PRO A 183 -1.81 2.20 16.25
N ALA A 184 -0.76 1.58 16.81
CA ALA A 184 -0.02 2.21 17.90
C ALA A 184 1.50 2.12 17.79
N PHE A 185 2.06 0.94 17.49
CA PHE A 185 3.52 0.78 17.52
C PHE A 185 4.04 -0.36 16.65
N HIS A 186 5.34 -0.34 16.38
CA HIS A 186 6.11 -1.49 15.91
C HIS A 186 6.98 -1.99 17.06
N CYS A 187 7.04 -3.31 17.25
CA CYS A 187 7.84 -3.89 18.32
C CYS A 187 9.35 -3.73 18.05
N ASP A 188 10.14 -4.12 19.04
CA ASP A 188 11.62 -4.12 18.96
C ASP A 188 12.21 -5.23 18.09
N ASP A 189 11.40 -6.16 17.58
CA ASP A 189 11.88 -7.27 16.76
C ASP A 189 12.28 -6.77 15.35
N PRO A 190 13.55 -6.91 14.93
CA PRO A 190 14.06 -6.36 13.67
C PRO A 190 13.40 -6.95 12.42
N VAL A 191 12.79 -8.15 12.50
CA VAL A 191 12.06 -8.72 11.37
C VAL A 191 10.57 -8.40 11.40
N CYS A 192 10.03 -7.93 12.52
CA CYS A 192 8.61 -7.65 12.64
C CYS A 192 8.27 -6.33 11.93
N ARG A 193 7.49 -6.43 10.86
CA ARG A 193 6.99 -5.28 10.09
C ARG A 193 5.48 -5.05 10.29
N LYS A 194 4.91 -5.68 11.31
CA LYS A 194 3.50 -5.55 11.62
C LYS A 194 3.28 -4.30 12.48
N LEU A 195 2.33 -3.46 12.07
CA LEU A 195 1.78 -2.42 12.93
C LEU A 195 0.92 -3.07 14.01
N HIS A 196 1.41 -3.03 15.25
CA HIS A 196 0.68 -3.50 16.41
C HIS A 196 -0.37 -2.47 16.83
N SER A 197 -1.47 -2.99 17.37
CA SER A 197 -2.58 -2.19 17.84
C SER A 197 -2.63 -2.19 19.36
N VAL A 198 -3.00 -1.06 19.95
CA VAL A 198 -3.36 -0.96 21.37
C VAL A 198 -4.88 -0.88 21.52
N VAL A 199 -5.42 -1.43 22.60
CA VAL A 199 -6.82 -1.24 22.97
C VAL A 199 -6.93 -0.03 23.90
N LEU A 200 -7.79 0.91 23.52
CA LEU A 200 -8.17 2.08 24.30
C LEU A 200 -9.24 1.67 25.32
N SER A 201 -9.10 2.16 26.56
CA SER A 201 -10.08 1.92 27.62
C SER A 201 -11.02 3.11 27.78
N THR A 202 -12.31 2.82 27.76
CA THR A 202 -13.35 3.80 28.14
C THR A 202 -13.54 3.80 29.67
N GLY A 203 -14.22 4.82 30.19
CA GLY A 203 -14.39 5.00 31.62
C GLY A 203 -15.30 3.93 32.22
N HIS A 204 -14.71 2.85 32.74
CA HIS A 204 -15.45 1.75 33.36
C HIS A 204 -16.10 2.17 34.69
N ASN A 205 -15.52 3.15 35.39
CA ASN A 205 -16.05 3.67 36.64
C ASN A 205 -17.12 4.77 36.43
N ALA A 206 -17.35 5.20 35.18
CA ALA A 206 -18.45 6.11 34.88
C ALA A 206 -19.77 5.42 35.22
N ALA A 207 -20.70 6.16 35.86
CA ALA A 207 -21.93 5.58 36.40
C ALA A 207 -22.73 4.80 35.33
N ILE A 208 -22.73 5.28 34.09
CA ILE A 208 -23.37 4.60 32.94
C ILE A 208 -22.76 3.23 32.61
N ASN A 209 -21.46 3.03 32.82
CA ASN A 209 -20.77 1.78 32.50
C ASN A 209 -20.70 0.84 33.72
N ALA A 210 -20.43 1.38 34.91
CA ALA A 210 -20.33 0.62 36.14
C ALA A 210 -21.62 -0.15 36.47
N GLU A 211 -22.77 0.47 36.14
CA GLU A 211 -24.09 -0.08 36.44
C GLU A 211 -24.62 -1.04 35.34
N ARG A 212 -23.94 -1.17 34.20
CA ARG A 212 -24.42 -1.90 33.00
C ARG A 212 -24.68 -3.38 33.27
N GLY A 213 -23.88 -4.01 34.13
CA GLY A 213 -24.05 -5.40 34.52
C GLY A 213 -25.39 -5.69 35.22
N LYS A 214 -26.01 -4.69 35.85
CA LYS A 214 -27.34 -4.81 36.47
C LYS A 214 -28.43 -4.93 35.41
N LEU A 215 -28.36 -4.14 34.33
CA LEU A 215 -29.27 -4.25 33.19
C LEU A 215 -29.14 -5.62 32.51
N GLU A 216 -27.91 -6.08 32.23
CA GLU A 216 -27.70 -7.39 31.61
C GLU A 216 -28.30 -8.54 32.44
N ARG A 217 -28.22 -8.45 33.77
CA ARG A 217 -28.84 -9.42 34.68
C ARG A 217 -30.37 -9.41 34.57
N LEU A 218 -30.98 -8.23 34.54
CA LEU A 218 -32.43 -8.09 34.38
C LEU A 218 -32.89 -8.64 33.03
N LEU A 219 -32.20 -8.32 31.93
CA LEU A 219 -32.52 -8.82 30.59
C LEU A 219 -32.43 -10.35 30.53
N ARG A 220 -31.37 -10.96 31.09
CA ARG A 220 -31.23 -12.43 31.14
C ARG A 220 -32.29 -13.13 31.98
N SER A 221 -32.91 -12.41 32.93
CA SER A 221 -33.99 -12.96 33.77
C SER A 221 -35.37 -12.89 33.10
N MET A 222 -35.49 -12.21 31.96
CA MET A 222 -36.75 -12.13 31.23
C MET A 222 -37.10 -13.49 30.59
N PRO A 223 -38.38 -13.89 30.61
CA PRO A 223 -38.79 -15.23 30.16
C PRO A 223 -38.78 -15.39 28.63
N ASN A 224 -38.96 -14.29 27.90
CA ASN A 224 -39.04 -14.27 26.44
C ASN A 224 -37.65 -14.06 25.83
N ALA A 225 -37.48 -14.49 24.57
CA ALA A 225 -36.22 -14.30 23.85
C ALA A 225 -36.14 -12.88 23.27
N ALA A 226 -34.92 -12.36 23.10
CA ALA A 226 -34.69 -11.05 22.50
C ALA A 226 -34.98 -11.09 20.99
N ALA A 227 -35.66 -10.07 20.48
CA ALA A 227 -35.88 -9.83 19.07
C ALA A 227 -34.65 -9.16 18.43
N ASP A 228 -34.45 -9.40 17.13
CA ASP A 228 -33.26 -8.93 16.41
C ASP A 228 -33.39 -7.51 15.86
N TRP A 229 -33.47 -6.53 16.78
CA TRP A 229 -33.58 -5.11 16.43
C TRP A 229 -32.34 -4.57 15.71
N SER A 230 -31.15 -5.13 15.97
CA SER A 230 -29.91 -4.74 15.29
C SER A 230 -29.86 -5.29 13.85
N GLY A 231 -30.36 -6.52 13.63
CA GLY A 231 -30.59 -7.07 12.31
C GLY A 231 -31.58 -6.23 11.50
N LEU A 232 -32.69 -5.80 12.10
CA LEU A 232 -33.65 -4.89 11.45
C LEU A 232 -32.98 -3.60 10.95
N ALA A 233 -32.13 -2.97 11.77
CA ALA A 233 -31.43 -1.75 11.37
C ALA A 233 -30.47 -1.98 10.18
N SER A 234 -29.84 -3.15 10.13
CA SER A 234 -28.96 -3.57 9.03
C SER A 234 -29.73 -3.80 7.72
N GLU A 235 -30.91 -4.41 7.81
CA GLU A 235 -31.84 -4.59 6.68
C GLU A 235 -32.34 -3.25 6.14
N ILE A 236 -32.81 -2.35 7.02
CA ILE A 236 -33.31 -1.02 6.62
C ILE A 236 -32.23 -0.20 5.93
N SER A 237 -31.02 -0.21 6.49
CA SER A 237 -29.91 0.58 5.95
C SER A 237 -29.31 -0.05 4.68
N ARG A 238 -29.88 -1.17 4.19
CA ARG A 238 -29.41 -1.95 3.04
C ARG A 238 -27.91 -2.22 3.09
N VAL A 239 -27.41 -2.45 4.31
CA VAL A 239 -26.00 -2.76 4.53
C VAL A 239 -25.64 -4.02 3.77
N HIS A 240 -26.56 -4.98 3.65
CA HIS A 240 -26.35 -6.22 2.90
C HIS A 240 -26.13 -5.99 1.40
N GLU A 241 -26.90 -5.11 0.74
CA GLU A 241 -26.68 -4.78 -0.68
C GLU A 241 -25.31 -4.11 -0.90
N SER A 242 -24.94 -3.20 0.01
CA SER A 242 -23.63 -2.53 -0.01
C SER A 242 -22.47 -3.46 0.35
N TYR A 243 -22.71 -4.44 1.23
CA TYR A 243 -21.69 -5.37 1.73
C TYR A 243 -21.38 -6.46 0.71
N PHE A 244 -22.40 -7.04 0.07
CA PHE A 244 -22.21 -8.08 -0.95
C PHE A 244 -22.02 -7.51 -2.36
N GLY A 245 -22.25 -6.21 -2.54
CA GLY A 245 -21.95 -5.50 -3.77
C GLY A 245 -20.46 -5.53 -4.12
N ASN A 246 -20.19 -5.31 -5.41
CA ASN A 246 -18.88 -4.91 -5.88
C ASN A 246 -18.68 -3.38 -5.79
N SER A 247 -19.70 -2.66 -5.32
CA SER A 247 -19.65 -1.24 -5.02
C SER A 247 -18.95 -0.98 -3.69
N TRP A 248 -18.28 0.16 -3.62
CA TRP A 248 -17.48 0.59 -2.50
C TRP A 248 -18.33 1.43 -1.55
N THR A 249 -18.26 1.14 -0.25
CA THR A 249 -18.84 2.01 0.78
C THR A 249 -17.82 2.31 1.87
N ALA A 250 -17.42 3.59 1.95
CA ALA A 250 -16.56 4.17 2.98
C ALA A 250 -15.02 4.01 2.91
N PRO A 251 -14.37 3.16 2.09
CA PRO A 251 -12.91 3.04 2.17
C PRO A 251 -12.19 4.27 1.61
N MET A 252 -12.81 5.12 0.80
CA MET A 252 -12.12 6.24 0.16
C MET A 252 -11.46 7.20 1.14
N VAL A 253 -12.09 7.43 2.30
CA VAL A 253 -11.52 8.22 3.39
C VAL A 253 -10.17 7.67 3.88
N THR A 254 -9.94 6.36 3.81
CA THR A 254 -8.65 5.75 4.19
C THR A 254 -7.56 6.08 3.20
N LEU A 255 -7.88 6.15 1.90
CA LEU A 255 -6.93 6.58 0.87
C LEU A 255 -6.63 8.07 1.02
N VAL A 256 -7.65 8.90 1.17
CA VAL A 256 -7.46 10.35 1.40
C VAL A 256 -6.66 10.59 2.69
N GLY A 257 -6.98 9.85 3.75
CA GLY A 257 -6.38 9.98 5.07
C GLY A 257 -4.95 9.45 5.19
N ASP A 258 -4.53 8.46 4.40
CA ASP A 258 -3.20 7.85 4.53
C ASP A 258 -2.30 8.01 3.31
N CYS A 259 -2.86 8.20 2.11
CA CYS A 259 -2.10 8.15 0.84
C CYS A 259 -1.78 9.52 0.23
N LEU A 260 -2.34 10.60 0.78
CA LEU A 260 -2.15 11.97 0.29
C LEU A 260 -1.44 12.83 1.34
N SER A 261 -0.40 13.55 0.91
CA SER A 261 0.30 14.56 1.71
C SER A 261 -0.59 15.78 1.96
N MET A 262 -0.20 16.69 2.85
CA MET A 262 -0.98 17.92 3.08
C MET A 262 -1.08 18.81 1.84
N ASP A 263 -0.03 18.86 1.01
CA ASP A 263 -0.02 19.63 -0.24
C ASP A 263 -0.93 18.99 -1.31
N GLU A 264 -0.93 17.66 -1.37
CA GLU A 264 -1.83 16.89 -2.24
C GLU A 264 -3.29 17.03 -1.79
N LEU A 265 -3.56 17.02 -0.47
CA LEU A 265 -4.89 17.30 0.09
C LEU A 265 -5.33 18.73 -0.22
N SER A 266 -4.43 19.72 -0.21
CA SER A 266 -4.77 21.09 -0.60
C SER A 266 -5.18 21.16 -2.08
N THR A 267 -4.51 20.40 -2.93
CA THR A 267 -4.83 20.29 -4.35
C THR A 267 -6.19 19.62 -4.56
N LEU A 268 -6.48 18.55 -3.83
CA LEU A 268 -7.80 17.91 -3.82
C LEU A 268 -8.89 18.85 -3.31
N ASN A 269 -8.64 19.59 -2.23
CA ASN A 269 -9.57 20.57 -1.69
C ASN A 269 -9.93 21.64 -2.72
N ALA A 270 -8.94 22.17 -3.45
CA ALA A 270 -9.18 23.15 -4.51
C ALA A 270 -10.06 22.58 -5.63
N ARG A 271 -9.80 21.34 -6.06
CA ARG A 271 -10.59 20.66 -7.11
C ARG A 271 -12.04 20.39 -6.69
N LEU A 272 -12.25 19.93 -5.46
CA LEU A 272 -13.57 19.69 -4.91
C LEU A 272 -14.34 21.00 -4.64
N SER A 273 -13.61 22.08 -4.33
CA SER A 273 -14.19 23.42 -4.14
C SER A 273 -14.84 24.01 -5.39
N GLU A 274 -14.50 23.49 -6.58
CA GLU A 274 -15.10 23.90 -7.85
C GLU A 274 -16.58 23.47 -7.96
N SER A 275 -16.95 22.33 -7.35
CA SER A 275 -18.32 21.81 -7.38
C SER A 275 -19.11 22.15 -6.13
N LYS A 276 -18.49 22.10 -4.94
CA LYS A 276 -19.14 22.45 -3.66
C LYS A 276 -18.16 23.26 -2.80
N THR A 277 -18.61 24.37 -2.23
CA THR A 277 -17.73 25.27 -1.47
C THR A 277 -17.18 24.60 -0.22
N LEU A 278 -15.87 24.34 -0.20
CA LEU A 278 -15.16 23.88 0.98
C LEU A 278 -14.42 25.05 1.65
N PRO A 279 -14.24 25.02 2.98
CA PRO A 279 -13.30 25.92 3.63
C PRO A 279 -11.87 25.66 3.12
N GLY A 280 -10.97 26.63 3.32
CA GLY A 280 -9.54 26.42 3.06
C GLY A 280 -9.01 25.27 3.92
N LEU A 281 -8.05 24.50 3.39
CA LEU A 281 -7.44 23.40 4.13
C LEU A 281 -6.67 23.93 5.35
N ILE A 282 -7.16 23.59 6.55
CA ILE A 282 -6.52 23.94 7.82
C ILE A 282 -5.78 22.72 8.39
N SER A 283 -6.45 21.56 8.42
CA SER A 283 -5.90 20.31 8.94
C SER A 283 -6.54 19.08 8.29
N ARG A 284 -5.90 17.90 8.45
CA ARG A 284 -6.34 16.65 7.83
C ARG A 284 -7.71 16.23 8.35
N GLU A 285 -7.92 16.27 9.66
CA GLU A 285 -9.19 15.89 10.29
C GLU A 285 -10.36 16.80 9.86
N GLN A 286 -10.15 18.10 9.72
CA GLN A 286 -11.18 19.01 9.22
C GLN A 286 -11.52 18.72 7.76
N PHE A 287 -10.51 18.47 6.94
CA PHE A 287 -10.74 18.11 5.54
C PHE A 287 -11.51 16.80 5.38
N LEU A 288 -11.13 15.76 6.14
CA LEU A 288 -11.85 14.48 6.11
C LEU A 288 -13.31 14.63 6.58
N GLU A 289 -13.57 15.45 7.61
CA GLU A 289 -14.93 15.76 8.06
C GLU A 289 -15.75 16.42 6.95
N GLU A 290 -15.21 17.45 6.29
CA GLU A 290 -15.91 18.15 5.19
C GLU A 290 -16.16 17.22 4.00
N VAL A 291 -15.17 16.42 3.61
CA VAL A 291 -15.28 15.50 2.49
C VAL A 291 -16.38 14.46 2.73
N LEU A 292 -16.41 13.83 3.91
CA LEU A 292 -17.46 12.86 4.26
C LEU A 292 -18.85 13.51 4.35
N THR A 293 -18.92 14.77 4.76
CA THR A 293 -20.18 15.51 4.89
C THR A 293 -20.76 15.87 3.53
N GLN A 294 -19.92 16.29 2.58
CA GLN A 294 -20.38 16.98 1.37
C GLN A 294 -20.35 16.13 0.10
N PHE A 295 -19.53 15.09 0.03
CA PHE A 295 -19.30 14.32 -1.21
C PHE A 295 -19.61 12.84 -1.02
N ASP A 296 -20.01 12.15 -2.10
CA ASP A 296 -19.97 10.69 -2.16
C ASP A 296 -18.58 10.15 -2.51
N ASP A 297 -18.41 8.82 -2.47
CA ASP A 297 -17.11 8.19 -2.75
C ASP A 297 -16.74 8.30 -4.24
N ASP A 298 -17.71 8.37 -5.15
CA ASP A 298 -17.50 8.42 -6.59
C ASP A 298 -17.01 9.82 -7.01
N GLU A 299 -17.61 10.89 -6.47
CA GLU A 299 -17.16 12.27 -6.65
C GLU A 299 -15.70 12.44 -6.20
N ILE A 300 -15.32 11.83 -5.07
CA ILE A 300 -13.94 11.85 -4.57
C ILE A 300 -13.01 11.08 -5.50
N CYS A 301 -13.41 9.88 -5.96
CA CYS A 301 -12.62 9.09 -6.92
C CYS A 301 -12.36 9.87 -8.20
N VAL A 302 -13.40 10.42 -8.82
CA VAL A 302 -13.30 11.20 -10.06
C VAL A 302 -12.41 12.42 -9.87
N ALA A 303 -12.55 13.14 -8.75
CA ALA A 303 -11.69 14.30 -8.47
C ALA A 303 -10.21 13.92 -8.34
N ILE A 304 -9.89 12.79 -7.69
CA ILE A 304 -8.51 12.30 -7.58
C ILE A 304 -8.00 11.85 -8.95
N ASP A 305 -8.79 11.10 -9.71
CA ASP A 305 -8.44 10.62 -11.05
C ASP A 305 -8.15 11.79 -12.00
N ASP A 306 -8.99 12.83 -12.00
CA ASP A 306 -8.78 14.05 -12.77
C ASP A 306 -7.45 14.72 -12.43
N LEU A 307 -7.12 14.79 -11.14
CA LEU A 307 -5.88 15.42 -10.69
C LEU A 307 -4.63 14.61 -11.04
N VAL A 308 -4.72 13.28 -10.99
CA VAL A 308 -3.64 12.38 -11.43
C VAL A 308 -3.44 12.53 -12.94
N ARG A 309 -4.52 12.49 -13.73
CA ARG A 309 -4.45 12.67 -15.20
C ARG A 309 -3.91 14.04 -15.59
N ALA A 310 -4.29 15.08 -14.87
CA ALA A 310 -3.76 16.42 -15.08
C ALA A 310 -2.30 16.60 -14.59
N GLY A 311 -1.68 15.57 -14.00
CA GLY A 311 -0.33 15.61 -13.44
C GLY A 311 -0.21 16.52 -12.21
N LYS A 312 -1.32 16.94 -11.61
CA LYS A 312 -1.35 17.79 -10.40
C LYS A 312 -1.12 16.96 -9.13
N LEU A 313 -1.54 15.70 -9.13
CA LEU A 313 -1.14 14.69 -8.15
C LEU A 313 -0.07 13.79 -8.79
N GLY A 314 1.19 14.02 -8.44
CA GLY A 314 2.33 13.31 -9.00
C GLY A 314 2.51 11.93 -8.37
N VAL A 315 1.99 10.88 -9.02
CA VAL A 315 2.24 9.48 -8.63
C VAL A 315 3.27 8.88 -9.59
N PRO A 316 4.51 8.58 -9.15
CA PRO A 316 5.52 7.99 -10.00
C PRO A 316 5.04 6.69 -10.66
N VAL A 317 5.46 6.47 -11.90
CA VAL A 317 5.21 5.21 -12.61
C VAL A 317 5.78 4.05 -11.78
N GLY A 318 4.97 3.02 -11.55
CA GLY A 318 5.34 1.89 -10.70
C GLY A 318 4.94 2.04 -9.21
N GLU A 319 4.73 3.26 -8.70
CA GLU A 319 4.23 3.45 -7.33
C GLU A 319 2.77 2.99 -7.22
N VAL A 320 2.47 2.30 -6.11
CA VAL A 320 1.10 1.97 -5.70
C VAL A 320 0.96 2.35 -4.24
N ARG A 321 0.30 3.49 -3.99
CA ARG A 321 0.06 3.98 -2.65
C ARG A 321 -1.11 3.23 -2.03
N ARG A 322 -0.97 2.83 -0.78
CA ARG A 322 -1.93 2.02 -0.03
C ARG A 322 -2.09 2.59 1.37
N PRO A 323 -3.29 2.54 1.98
CA PRO A 323 -3.45 2.94 3.36
C PRO A 323 -2.50 2.17 4.28
N VAL A 324 -1.84 2.85 5.19
CA VAL A 324 -0.73 2.31 6.01
C VAL A 324 -1.20 2.06 7.43
N SER A 325 -1.72 3.09 8.10
CA SER A 325 -2.25 3.01 9.46
C SER A 325 -3.64 2.35 9.48
N THR A 326 -4.45 2.64 8.46
CA THR A 326 -5.81 2.12 8.32
C THR A 326 -5.90 0.91 7.38
N ALA A 327 -4.79 0.20 7.13
CA ALA A 327 -4.72 -0.96 6.22
C ALA A 327 -5.69 -2.11 6.59
N HIS A 328 -6.12 -2.14 7.84
CA HIS A 328 -7.06 -3.13 8.39
C HIS A 328 -8.53 -2.76 8.10
N LEU A 329 -8.83 -1.51 7.77
CA LEU A 329 -10.17 -1.07 7.39
C LEU A 329 -10.42 -1.46 5.94
N ARG A 330 -11.31 -2.45 5.76
CA ARG A 330 -11.69 -3.01 4.47
C ARG A 330 -13.20 -3.07 4.38
N SER A 331 -13.74 -2.86 3.18
CA SER A 331 -15.18 -2.77 2.98
C SER A 331 -15.75 -3.99 2.25
N GLY A 332 -16.96 -4.40 2.62
CA GLY A 332 -17.74 -5.46 1.96
C GLY A 332 -17.19 -6.89 2.13
N ALA A 333 -17.92 -7.84 1.55
CA ALA A 333 -17.63 -9.26 1.54
C ALA A 333 -16.30 -9.58 0.85
N PHE A 334 -15.95 -8.79 -0.17
CA PHE A 334 -14.67 -8.87 -0.88
C PHE A 334 -13.52 -8.20 -0.12
N LYS A 335 -13.75 -7.57 1.04
CA LYS A 335 -12.72 -6.88 1.83
C LYS A 335 -11.90 -5.92 0.97
N LEU A 336 -12.60 -5.06 0.23
CA LEU A 336 -12.03 -4.10 -0.69
C LEU A 336 -11.15 -3.09 0.04
N GLN A 337 -10.00 -2.79 -0.56
CA GLN A 337 -9.06 -1.76 -0.12
C GLN A 337 -8.74 -0.82 -1.29
N PRO A 338 -8.75 0.50 -1.08
CA PRO A 338 -8.46 1.46 -2.12
C PRO A 338 -6.94 1.57 -2.31
N GLN A 339 -6.52 1.82 -3.55
CA GLN A 339 -5.13 2.05 -3.93
C GLN A 339 -5.06 3.21 -4.92
N LEU A 340 -3.98 3.97 -4.86
CA LEU A 340 -3.70 5.06 -5.80
C LEU A 340 -2.46 4.72 -6.62
N GLY A 341 -2.55 4.90 -7.94
CA GLY A 341 -1.47 4.70 -8.90
C GLY A 341 -1.49 5.77 -9.98
N VAL A 342 -0.62 5.62 -10.98
CA VAL A 342 -0.55 6.53 -12.14
C VAL A 342 -1.86 6.58 -12.96
N ASN A 343 -2.66 5.51 -12.92
CA ASN A 343 -3.97 5.42 -13.58
C ASN A 343 -5.14 5.81 -12.64
N GLY A 344 -4.84 6.53 -11.55
CA GLY A 344 -5.83 6.99 -10.58
C GLY A 344 -6.14 5.97 -9.48
N VAL A 345 -7.35 6.04 -8.94
CA VAL A 345 -7.83 5.19 -7.85
C VAL A 345 -8.34 3.84 -8.38
N ARG A 346 -7.99 2.75 -7.70
CA ARG A 346 -8.63 1.43 -7.87
C ARG A 346 -9.00 0.82 -6.53
N PHE A 347 -9.88 -0.16 -6.55
CA PHE A 347 -10.21 -0.97 -5.38
C PHE A 347 -9.80 -2.41 -5.61
N VAL A 348 -9.02 -2.98 -4.71
CA VAL A 348 -8.54 -4.37 -4.81
C VAL A 348 -9.08 -5.21 -3.66
N SER A 349 -9.26 -6.51 -3.92
CA SER A 349 -9.60 -7.50 -2.91
C SER A 349 -8.38 -8.29 -2.47
N GLY A 350 -8.47 -8.94 -1.31
CA GLY A 350 -7.56 -10.03 -0.96
C GLY A 350 -7.81 -11.32 -1.76
N ASP A 351 -8.95 -11.43 -2.44
CA ASP A 351 -9.26 -12.52 -3.37
C ASP A 351 -8.69 -12.19 -4.76
N PRO A 352 -7.69 -12.96 -5.25
CA PRO A 352 -7.09 -12.71 -6.56
C PRO A 352 -8.06 -12.96 -7.73
N GLY A 353 -9.19 -13.63 -7.52
CA GLY A 353 -10.19 -13.89 -8.55
C GLY A 353 -11.12 -12.71 -8.85
N LEU A 354 -11.19 -11.70 -7.98
CA LEU A 354 -12.16 -10.60 -8.16
C LEU A 354 -11.97 -9.80 -9.47
N PRO A 355 -10.75 -9.43 -9.90
CA PRO A 355 -10.58 -8.69 -11.17
C PRO A 355 -11.14 -9.43 -12.38
N VAL A 356 -10.99 -10.76 -12.44
CA VAL A 356 -11.55 -11.60 -13.52
C VAL A 356 -13.08 -11.63 -13.45
N LEU A 357 -13.66 -11.68 -12.24
CA LEU A 357 -15.12 -11.60 -12.07
C LEU A 357 -15.66 -10.24 -12.52
N ARG A 358 -14.92 -9.15 -12.29
CA ARG A 358 -15.26 -7.79 -12.73
C ARG A 358 -15.17 -7.65 -14.24
N GLU A 359 -14.12 -8.19 -14.85
CA GLU A 359 -13.97 -8.24 -16.30
C GLU A 359 -15.14 -8.99 -16.96
N ARG A 360 -15.53 -10.15 -16.40
CA ARG A 360 -16.70 -10.89 -16.88
C ARG A 360 -17.99 -10.08 -16.72
N ASP A 361 -18.19 -9.41 -15.57
CA ASP A 361 -19.36 -8.56 -15.35
C ASP A 361 -19.40 -7.37 -16.32
N LEU A 362 -18.24 -6.77 -16.61
CA LEU A 362 -18.09 -5.70 -17.59
C LEU A 362 -18.58 -6.14 -18.97
N PHE A 363 -18.06 -7.26 -19.49
CA PHE A 363 -18.47 -7.77 -20.80
C PHE A 363 -19.92 -8.21 -20.84
N ARG A 364 -20.45 -8.79 -19.74
CA ARG A 364 -21.88 -9.09 -19.63
C ARG A 364 -22.73 -7.83 -19.79
N ARG A 365 -22.37 -6.73 -19.12
CA ARG A 365 -23.13 -5.48 -19.18
C ARG A 365 -23.02 -4.79 -20.55
N ILE A 366 -21.83 -4.77 -21.15
CA ILE A 366 -21.60 -4.16 -22.47
C ILE A 366 -22.35 -4.93 -23.56
N TYR A 367 -22.38 -6.26 -23.50
CA TYR A 367 -22.87 -7.08 -24.62
C TYR A 367 -24.17 -7.82 -24.33
N LEU A 368 -24.24 -8.55 -23.21
CA LEU A 368 -25.36 -9.45 -22.93
C LEU A 368 -26.59 -8.70 -22.40
N ASP A 369 -26.40 -7.61 -21.65
CA ASP A 369 -27.50 -6.85 -21.05
C ASP A 369 -27.90 -5.61 -21.88
N ALA A 370 -27.09 -5.18 -22.85
CA ALA A 370 -27.29 -3.95 -23.62
C ALA A 370 -28.37 -4.04 -24.72
N GLY A 371 -28.45 -5.17 -25.45
CA GLY A 371 -29.40 -5.35 -26.55
C GLY A 371 -29.05 -6.47 -27.53
N ASP A 372 -29.94 -6.70 -28.51
CA ASP A 372 -29.73 -7.76 -29.53
C ASP A 372 -28.59 -7.44 -30.52
N ALA A 373 -28.32 -6.15 -30.77
CA ALA A 373 -27.26 -5.72 -31.68
C ALA A 373 -25.87 -6.04 -31.10
N GLU A 374 -25.66 -5.69 -29.84
CA GLU A 374 -24.42 -5.93 -29.09
C GLU A 374 -24.22 -7.44 -28.89
N ARG A 375 -25.28 -8.20 -28.59
CA ARG A 375 -25.21 -9.67 -28.54
C ARG A 375 -24.76 -10.28 -29.87
N HIS A 376 -25.26 -9.77 -31.00
CA HIS A 376 -24.85 -10.25 -32.32
C HIS A 376 -23.40 -9.89 -32.63
N GLU A 377 -22.94 -8.69 -32.23
CA GLU A 377 -21.53 -8.32 -32.35
C GLU A 377 -20.63 -9.26 -31.55
N LEU A 378 -20.97 -9.55 -30.29
CA LEU A 378 -20.22 -10.48 -29.46
C LEU A 378 -20.19 -11.89 -30.07
N ASP A 379 -21.33 -12.38 -30.57
CA ASP A 379 -21.43 -13.67 -31.26
C ASP A 379 -20.47 -13.73 -32.47
N TRP A 380 -20.45 -12.67 -33.27
CA TRP A 380 -19.53 -12.55 -34.40
C TRP A 380 -18.07 -12.51 -33.96
N GLN A 381 -17.74 -11.74 -32.92
CA GLN A 381 -16.39 -11.66 -32.38
C GLN A 381 -15.92 -13.01 -31.83
N LEU A 382 -16.81 -13.80 -31.21
CA LEU A 382 -16.51 -15.10 -30.60
C LEU A 382 -16.77 -16.32 -31.50
N ARG A 383 -17.03 -16.13 -32.79
CA ARG A 383 -17.37 -17.19 -33.77
C ARG A 383 -16.41 -18.38 -33.86
N GLY A 384 -15.16 -18.21 -33.41
CA GLY A 384 -14.12 -19.24 -33.42
C GLY A 384 -13.92 -19.95 -32.08
N ILE A 385 -14.74 -19.65 -31.07
CA ILE A 385 -14.66 -20.23 -29.72
C ILE A 385 -15.78 -21.26 -29.56
N ASP A 386 -15.43 -22.45 -29.08
CA ASP A 386 -16.39 -23.52 -28.83
C ASP A 386 -17.25 -23.24 -27.59
N GLY A 387 -18.55 -23.51 -27.68
CA GLY A 387 -19.46 -23.41 -26.53
C GLY A 387 -20.93 -23.55 -26.90
N VAL A 388 -21.74 -24.02 -25.94
CA VAL A 388 -23.18 -24.31 -26.15
C VAL A 388 -24.06 -23.06 -26.12
N SER A 389 -23.56 -21.96 -25.57
CA SER A 389 -24.24 -20.66 -25.55
C SER A 389 -23.22 -19.53 -25.77
N LEU A 390 -23.70 -18.30 -25.94
CA LEU A 390 -22.82 -17.13 -26.07
C LEU A 390 -22.06 -16.85 -24.77
N GLU A 391 -22.72 -17.03 -23.62
CA GLU A 391 -22.13 -16.89 -22.29
C GLU A 391 -21.01 -17.92 -22.06
N VAL A 392 -21.24 -19.18 -22.44
CA VAL A 392 -20.22 -20.23 -22.33
C VAL A 392 -19.01 -19.93 -23.23
N ARG A 393 -19.24 -19.40 -24.44
CA ARG A 393 -18.16 -18.97 -25.34
C ARG A 393 -17.38 -17.79 -24.77
N LEU A 394 -18.07 -16.83 -24.15
CA LEU A 394 -17.42 -15.70 -23.47
C LEU A 394 -16.57 -16.20 -22.30
N ASP A 395 -17.12 -17.06 -21.44
CA ASP A 395 -16.38 -17.63 -20.31
C ASP A 395 -15.14 -18.43 -20.78
N GLU A 396 -15.27 -19.22 -21.83
CA GLU A 396 -14.15 -19.98 -22.41
C GLU A 396 -13.08 -19.06 -23.03
N TYR A 397 -13.51 -17.97 -23.66
CA TYR A 397 -12.61 -16.96 -24.20
C TYR A 397 -11.80 -16.27 -23.09
N LEU A 398 -12.48 -15.77 -22.05
CA LEU A 398 -11.83 -15.10 -20.91
C LEU A 398 -10.92 -16.05 -20.11
N ARG A 399 -11.22 -17.35 -20.09
CA ARG A 399 -10.38 -18.37 -19.45
C ARG A 399 -9.06 -18.62 -20.17
N THR A 400 -8.99 -18.37 -21.48
CA THR A 400 -7.85 -18.76 -22.32
C THR A 400 -7.01 -17.58 -22.81
N GLN A 401 -7.58 -16.37 -22.86
CA GLN A 401 -6.86 -15.16 -23.25
C GLN A 401 -6.33 -14.38 -22.06
N SER A 402 -5.34 -13.52 -22.32
CA SER A 402 -4.94 -12.52 -21.33
C SER A 402 -6.02 -11.44 -21.19
N PRO A 403 -6.17 -10.81 -20.01
CA PRO A 403 -7.11 -9.70 -19.83
C PRO A 403 -6.85 -8.51 -20.78
N ALA A 404 -5.58 -8.21 -21.07
CA ALA A 404 -5.22 -7.16 -22.02
C ALA A 404 -5.68 -7.48 -23.45
N ASP A 405 -5.50 -8.72 -23.91
CA ASP A 405 -5.97 -9.15 -25.23
C ASP A 405 -7.50 -9.15 -25.31
N ALA A 406 -8.17 -9.58 -24.23
CA ALA A 406 -9.62 -9.61 -24.15
C ALA A 406 -10.21 -8.20 -24.23
N LEU A 407 -9.69 -7.25 -23.46
CA LEU A 407 -10.12 -5.85 -23.52
C LEU A 407 -9.78 -5.21 -24.88
N THR A 408 -8.60 -5.47 -25.43
CA THR A 408 -8.23 -4.95 -26.76
C THR A 408 -9.20 -5.42 -27.82
N ARG A 409 -9.54 -6.72 -27.82
CA ARG A 409 -10.45 -7.28 -28.83
C ARG A 409 -11.91 -6.88 -28.62
N LEU A 410 -12.39 -6.90 -27.38
CA LEU A 410 -13.81 -6.77 -27.06
C LEU A 410 -14.21 -5.34 -26.64
N VAL A 411 -13.28 -4.47 -26.26
CA VAL A 411 -13.59 -3.06 -25.91
C VAL A 411 -13.19 -2.11 -27.03
N LEU A 412 -11.98 -2.28 -27.58
CA LEU A 412 -11.47 -1.39 -28.64
C LEU A 412 -11.99 -1.77 -30.05
N SER A 413 -12.93 -2.73 -30.15
CA SER A 413 -13.61 -3.04 -31.41
C SER A 413 -14.46 -1.89 -31.95
N GLY A 414 -14.93 -1.01 -31.06
CA GLY A 414 -15.78 0.12 -31.41
C GLY A 414 -15.83 1.20 -30.32
N SER A 415 -16.02 2.45 -30.74
CA SER A 415 -16.08 3.60 -29.84
C SER A 415 -17.22 3.50 -28.81
N ALA A 416 -18.36 2.91 -29.18
CA ALA A 416 -19.48 2.70 -28.26
C ALA A 416 -19.11 1.75 -27.11
N SER A 417 -18.44 0.64 -27.41
CA SER A 417 -17.96 -0.33 -26.41
C SER A 417 -16.90 0.29 -25.49
N ALA A 418 -15.99 1.10 -26.03
CA ALA A 418 -14.99 1.82 -25.24
C ALA A 418 -15.61 2.84 -24.27
N ILE A 419 -16.58 3.64 -24.73
CA ILE A 419 -17.30 4.61 -23.87
C ILE A 419 -18.08 3.86 -22.79
N ALA A 420 -18.84 2.83 -23.16
CA ALA A 420 -19.60 2.02 -22.21
C ALA A 420 -18.69 1.36 -21.17
N ALA A 421 -17.54 0.83 -21.60
CA ALA A 421 -16.56 0.25 -20.69
C ALA A 421 -16.03 1.29 -19.70
N SER A 422 -15.68 2.49 -20.19
CA SER A 422 -15.19 3.56 -19.34
C SER A 422 -16.20 3.98 -18.27
N GLU A 423 -17.45 4.18 -18.67
CA GLU A 423 -18.53 4.57 -17.75
C GLU A 423 -18.78 3.50 -16.68
N LEU A 424 -18.78 2.22 -17.08
CA LEU A 424 -19.04 1.10 -16.17
C LEU A 424 -17.94 0.89 -15.13
N VAL A 425 -16.67 1.16 -15.46
CA VAL A 425 -15.54 0.96 -14.54
C VAL A 425 -15.03 2.27 -13.90
N GLY A 426 -15.55 3.42 -14.32
CA GLY A 426 -15.08 4.74 -13.88
C GLY A 426 -13.66 5.06 -14.38
N ALA A 427 -13.34 4.77 -15.64
CA ALA A 427 -12.04 5.10 -16.23
C ALA A 427 -11.95 6.56 -16.73
N GLY A 428 -13.08 7.25 -16.83
CA GLY A 428 -13.17 8.63 -17.31
C GLY A 428 -12.91 8.76 -18.81
N ASP A 429 -12.85 9.98 -19.32
CA ASP A 429 -12.63 10.20 -20.76
C ASP A 429 -11.27 9.64 -21.25
N PHE A 430 -11.26 9.15 -22.49
CA PHE A 430 -10.11 8.62 -23.23
C PHE A 430 -9.62 9.58 -24.34
N GLU A 431 -10.15 10.80 -24.42
CA GLU A 431 -9.76 11.76 -25.44
C GLU A 431 -8.23 12.01 -25.46
N GLY A 432 -7.60 11.70 -26.60
CA GLY A 432 -6.17 11.91 -26.83
C GLY A 432 -5.24 10.78 -26.33
N GLU A 433 -5.80 9.70 -25.81
CA GLU A 433 -5.05 8.54 -25.31
C GLU A 433 -4.79 7.50 -26.41
N SER A 434 -3.67 6.80 -26.28
CA SER A 434 -3.36 5.62 -27.08
C SER A 434 -4.12 4.39 -26.58
N ASP A 435 -4.31 3.39 -27.46
CA ASP A 435 -4.93 2.12 -27.10
C ASP A 435 -4.24 1.46 -25.88
N GLU A 436 -2.91 1.53 -25.79
CA GLU A 436 -2.13 0.99 -24.66
C GLU A 436 -2.49 1.69 -23.33
N GLU A 437 -2.63 3.02 -23.34
CA GLU A 437 -3.02 3.80 -22.15
C GLU A 437 -4.46 3.48 -21.71
N ILE A 438 -5.38 3.34 -22.68
CA ILE A 438 -6.78 2.98 -22.42
C ILE A 438 -6.85 1.59 -21.77
N ILE A 439 -6.16 0.60 -22.33
CA ILE A 439 -6.15 -0.77 -21.80
C ILE A 439 -5.52 -0.80 -20.40
N SER A 440 -4.37 -0.15 -20.20
CA SER A 440 -3.72 -0.08 -18.89
C SER A 440 -4.63 0.54 -17.83
N ARG A 441 -5.43 1.55 -18.20
CA ARG A 441 -6.40 2.17 -17.29
C ARG A 441 -7.58 1.26 -16.99
N LEU A 442 -8.17 0.62 -18.00
CA LEU A 442 -9.28 -0.32 -17.79
C LEU A 442 -8.85 -1.48 -16.88
N LEU A 443 -7.66 -2.05 -17.12
CA LEU A 443 -7.12 -3.12 -16.28
C LEU A 443 -6.87 -2.66 -14.85
N TRP A 444 -6.30 -1.46 -14.68
CA TRP A 444 -6.13 -0.85 -13.36
C TRP A 444 -7.46 -0.71 -12.61
N LYS A 445 -8.50 -0.19 -13.28
CA LYS A 445 -9.83 0.03 -12.69
C LYS A 445 -10.56 -1.27 -12.35
N LEU A 446 -10.42 -2.30 -13.18
CA LEU A 446 -10.93 -3.64 -12.89
C LEU A 446 -10.23 -4.28 -11.68
N GLY A 447 -9.01 -3.83 -11.36
CA GLY A 447 -8.24 -4.29 -10.21
C GLY A 447 -7.08 -5.21 -10.56
N PHE A 448 -6.76 -5.36 -11.85
CA PHE A 448 -5.56 -6.06 -12.29
C PHE A 448 -4.31 -5.23 -12.01
N ASP A 449 -3.21 -5.92 -11.72
CA ASP A 449 -1.88 -5.32 -11.66
C ASP A 449 -1.19 -5.50 -13.01
N ASP A 450 -1.75 -4.88 -14.05
CA ASP A 450 -1.29 -4.98 -15.44
C ASP A 450 -0.04 -4.12 -15.73
N ARG A 451 0.91 -4.11 -14.80
CA ARG A 451 2.16 -3.41 -15.05
C ARG A 451 3.20 -4.45 -15.39
N ASP A 452 3.49 -4.57 -16.68
CA ASP A 452 4.76 -5.11 -17.11
C ASP A 452 5.86 -4.42 -16.29
N PRO A 453 6.77 -5.19 -15.67
CA PRO A 453 7.80 -4.62 -14.85
C PRO A 453 8.64 -3.66 -15.71
N GLU A 454 8.68 -2.39 -15.30
CA GLU A 454 9.41 -1.35 -16.02
C GLU A 454 10.84 -1.80 -16.32
N ASP A 455 11.20 -1.84 -17.60
CA ASP A 455 12.55 -2.15 -18.06
C ASP A 455 13.39 -0.87 -18.04
N LEU A 456 14.04 -0.61 -16.90
CA LEU A 456 14.93 0.54 -16.72
C LEU A 456 16.07 0.60 -17.76
N HIS A 457 16.36 -0.52 -18.44
CA HIS A 457 17.43 -0.63 -19.42
C HIS A 457 16.93 -0.55 -20.87
N ALA A 458 15.62 -0.40 -21.10
CA ALA A 458 15.04 -0.34 -22.44
C ALA A 458 15.68 0.77 -23.28
N GLU A 459 15.91 1.95 -22.70
CA GLU A 459 16.53 3.06 -23.43
C GLU A 459 17.98 2.77 -23.81
N PHE A 460 18.76 2.19 -22.90
CA PHE A 460 20.13 1.79 -23.18
C PHE A 460 20.18 0.82 -24.36
N TRP A 461 19.33 -0.22 -24.35
CA TRP A 461 19.29 -1.22 -25.42
C TRP A 461 18.81 -0.61 -26.74
N ARG A 462 17.83 0.30 -26.70
CA ARG A 462 17.38 1.06 -27.88
C ARG A 462 18.51 1.90 -28.48
N GLN A 463 19.30 2.59 -27.65
CA GLN A 463 20.46 3.34 -28.13
C GLN A 463 21.57 2.43 -28.63
N HIS A 464 21.80 1.29 -27.96
CA HIS A 464 22.76 0.28 -28.39
C HIS A 464 22.43 -0.23 -29.80
N GLU A 465 21.17 -0.61 -30.06
CA GLU A 465 20.70 -1.05 -31.37
C GLU A 465 20.85 0.03 -32.44
N LYS A 466 20.50 1.28 -32.11
CA LYS A 466 20.66 2.42 -33.03
C LYS A 466 22.12 2.62 -33.44
N VAL A 467 23.06 2.58 -32.50
CA VAL A 467 24.50 2.75 -32.80
C VAL A 467 25.03 1.52 -33.52
N ALA A 468 24.64 0.31 -33.12
CA ALA A 468 25.04 -0.93 -33.80
C ALA A 468 24.59 -0.95 -35.27
N ALA A 469 23.34 -0.56 -35.55
CA ALA A 469 22.83 -0.42 -36.91
C ALA A 469 23.59 0.66 -37.71
N ALA A 470 23.94 1.78 -37.06
CA ALA A 470 24.73 2.83 -37.69
C ALA A 470 26.17 2.38 -38.02
N VAL A 471 26.79 1.58 -37.15
CA VAL A 471 28.10 0.96 -37.38
C VAL A 471 28.04 -0.01 -38.57
N GLN A 472 27.00 -0.85 -38.65
CA GLN A 472 26.83 -1.82 -39.74
C GLN A 472 26.55 -1.17 -41.10
N SER A 473 25.84 -0.04 -41.10
CA SER A 473 25.46 0.70 -42.32
C SER A 473 26.47 1.77 -42.73
N TRP A 474 27.60 1.90 -42.03
CA TRP A 474 28.56 2.97 -42.25
C TRP A 474 29.27 2.83 -43.61
N LEU A 475 28.94 3.70 -44.55
CA LEU A 475 29.57 3.78 -45.89
C LEU A 475 30.70 4.82 -45.97
N GLY A 476 30.94 5.61 -44.91
CA GLY A 476 32.09 6.52 -44.79
C GLY A 476 32.13 7.69 -45.77
N THR A 477 30.99 8.18 -46.25
CA THR A 477 30.94 9.04 -47.45
C THR A 477 30.53 10.51 -47.24
N GLY A 478 30.15 10.97 -46.03
CA GLY A 478 29.74 12.36 -45.80
C GLY A 478 30.13 12.97 -44.43
N ALA A 479 30.34 14.29 -44.38
CA ALA A 479 30.59 15.03 -43.13
C ALA A 479 29.34 15.13 -42.23
N ASP A 480 28.15 15.16 -42.83
CA ASP A 480 26.87 15.16 -42.11
C ASP A 480 26.61 13.80 -41.44
N ASP A 481 26.95 12.69 -42.10
CA ASP A 481 26.84 11.34 -41.53
C ASP A 481 27.75 11.15 -40.30
N ALA A 482 28.94 11.75 -40.31
CA ALA A 482 29.86 11.71 -39.17
C ALA A 482 29.35 12.50 -37.97
N ALA A 483 28.65 13.62 -38.19
CA ALA A 483 28.05 14.41 -37.13
C ALA A 483 26.86 13.66 -36.49
N ASP A 484 25.99 13.06 -37.30
CA ASP A 484 24.85 12.24 -36.84
C ASP A 484 25.33 11.01 -36.04
N PHE A 485 26.33 10.29 -36.55
CA PHE A 485 26.92 9.15 -35.85
C PHE A 485 27.51 9.53 -34.50
N LYS A 486 28.22 10.67 -34.44
CA LYS A 486 28.78 11.20 -33.19
C LYS A 486 27.68 11.55 -32.18
N GLY A 487 26.56 12.11 -32.64
CA GLY A 487 25.39 12.38 -31.81
C GLY A 487 24.81 11.11 -31.19
N LYS A 488 24.60 10.07 -32.00
CA LYS A 488 24.10 8.75 -31.54
C LYS A 488 25.07 8.09 -30.56
N ALA A 489 26.37 8.10 -30.85
CA ALA A 489 27.40 7.55 -29.96
C ALA A 489 27.46 8.31 -28.62
N SER A 490 27.33 9.64 -28.64
CA SER A 490 27.30 10.44 -27.42
C SER A 490 26.10 10.11 -26.54
N ALA A 491 24.90 9.97 -27.11
CA ALA A 491 23.70 9.58 -26.37
C ALA A 491 23.86 8.18 -25.74
N TYR A 492 24.40 7.22 -26.50
CA TYR A 492 24.70 5.87 -26.02
C TYR A 492 25.68 5.85 -24.83
N PHE A 493 26.78 6.60 -24.89
CA PHE A 493 27.74 6.63 -23.80
C PHE A 493 27.20 7.32 -22.54
N ILE A 494 26.33 8.31 -22.68
CA ILE A 494 25.63 8.92 -21.53
C ILE A 494 24.75 7.89 -20.83
N GLU A 495 23.96 7.12 -21.60
CA GLU A 495 23.16 6.03 -21.05
C GLU A 495 24.06 4.97 -20.40
N LEU A 496 25.16 4.58 -21.03
CA LEU A 496 26.10 3.61 -20.47
C LEU A 496 26.70 4.10 -19.13
N GLU A 497 27.13 5.36 -19.04
CA GLU A 497 27.65 5.93 -17.78
C GLU A 497 26.59 5.81 -16.67
N GLY A 498 25.34 6.21 -16.95
CA GLY A 498 24.24 6.08 -15.99
C GLY A 498 23.99 4.64 -15.55
N ARG A 499 23.98 3.68 -16.49
CA ARG A 499 23.75 2.25 -16.16
C ARG A 499 24.87 1.67 -15.31
N LEU A 500 26.14 1.98 -15.64
CA LEU A 500 27.27 1.49 -14.85
C LEU A 500 27.27 2.11 -13.44
N GLU A 501 26.92 3.38 -13.32
CA GLU A 501 26.79 4.06 -12.02
C GLU A 501 25.70 3.43 -11.16
N ASP A 502 24.49 3.30 -11.70
CA ASP A 502 23.35 2.70 -10.99
C ASP A 502 23.63 1.25 -10.56
N SER A 503 24.23 0.45 -11.45
CA SER A 503 24.59 -0.94 -11.15
C SER A 503 25.70 -1.06 -10.12
N LEU A 504 26.74 -0.21 -10.19
CA LEU A 504 27.82 -0.21 -9.21
C LEU A 504 27.32 0.23 -7.83
N ALA A 505 26.48 1.28 -7.79
CA ALA A 505 25.87 1.78 -6.56
C ALA A 505 24.97 0.72 -5.93
N PHE A 506 24.08 0.11 -6.71
CA PHE A 506 23.18 -0.93 -6.23
C PHE A 506 23.93 -2.20 -5.80
N ALA A 507 24.97 -2.62 -6.53
CA ALA A 507 25.81 -3.74 -6.12
C ALA A 507 26.51 -3.48 -4.78
N SER A 508 27.08 -2.29 -4.62
CA SER A 508 27.75 -1.90 -3.37
C SER A 508 26.74 -1.83 -2.22
N TRP A 509 25.60 -1.19 -2.42
CA TRP A 509 24.53 -1.09 -1.42
C TRP A 509 23.96 -2.45 -1.05
N SER A 510 23.57 -3.28 -2.03
CA SER A 510 22.93 -4.57 -1.76
C SER A 510 23.86 -5.54 -1.02
N LEU A 511 25.16 -5.51 -1.28
CA LEU A 511 26.14 -6.45 -0.71
C LEU A 511 26.80 -5.97 0.58
N LEU A 512 26.96 -4.66 0.78
CA LEU A 512 27.70 -4.07 1.91
C LEU A 512 26.83 -3.40 2.97
N TYR A 513 25.60 -3.00 2.65
CA TYR A 513 24.71 -2.31 3.60
C TYR A 513 23.93 -3.28 4.47
N ASP A 514 23.80 -2.98 5.76
CA ASP A 514 23.01 -3.79 6.68
C ASP A 514 21.50 -3.54 6.52
N HIS A 515 20.86 -4.40 5.72
CA HIS A 515 19.42 -4.28 5.43
C HIS A 515 18.52 -4.68 6.60
N SER A 516 19.01 -5.46 7.55
CA SER A 516 18.17 -6.05 8.60
C SER A 516 17.73 -5.02 9.65
N ILE A 517 18.63 -4.12 10.01
CA ILE A 517 18.41 -3.01 10.96
C ILE A 517 18.07 -1.69 10.28
N SER A 518 18.05 -1.66 8.94
CA SER A 518 17.67 -0.48 8.17
C SER A 518 16.27 0.01 8.55
N PRO A 519 16.05 1.34 8.65
CA PRO A 519 14.71 1.91 8.81
C PRO A 519 13.75 1.47 7.70
N ARG A 520 14.28 1.24 6.49
CA ARG A 520 13.57 0.71 5.32
C ARG A 520 14.29 -0.58 4.88
N PRO A 521 13.98 -1.73 5.49
CA PRO A 521 14.66 -2.99 5.18
C PRO A 521 14.34 -3.42 3.76
N PHE A 522 15.36 -3.94 3.07
CA PHE A 522 15.19 -4.53 1.74
C PHE A 522 14.39 -3.66 0.75
N ASN A 523 14.45 -2.33 0.85
CA ASN A 523 13.79 -1.40 -0.04
C ASN A 523 14.85 -0.49 -0.65
N TYR A 524 14.93 -0.49 -1.98
CA TYR A 524 15.91 0.31 -2.71
C TYR A 524 15.23 1.44 -3.47
N THR A 525 15.49 2.68 -3.05
CA THR A 525 15.05 3.92 -3.72
C THR A 525 16.22 4.49 -4.52
N PRO A 526 16.23 4.38 -5.87
CA PRO A 526 17.37 4.77 -6.69
C PRO A 526 17.92 6.18 -6.40
N ASP A 527 17.05 7.17 -6.22
CA ASP A 527 17.48 8.57 -6.00
C ASP A 527 18.24 8.78 -4.69
N LEU A 528 17.88 8.02 -3.65
CA LEU A 528 18.44 8.17 -2.30
C LEU A 528 19.60 7.20 -2.10
N ASP A 529 19.37 5.92 -2.36
CA ASP A 529 20.25 4.83 -1.96
C ASP A 529 21.44 4.66 -2.92
N ARG A 530 21.38 5.24 -4.13
CA ARG A 530 22.54 5.30 -5.05
C ARG A 530 23.73 5.99 -4.39
N SER A 531 23.49 7.13 -3.75
CA SER A 531 24.55 7.89 -3.06
C SER A 531 25.16 7.09 -1.92
N VAL A 532 24.32 6.42 -1.12
CA VAL A 532 24.72 5.55 -0.02
C VAL A 532 25.59 4.40 -0.51
N GLY A 533 25.20 3.73 -1.59
CA GLY A 533 25.96 2.62 -2.18
C GLY A 533 27.38 3.03 -2.61
N LEU A 534 27.50 4.17 -3.29
CA LEU A 534 28.81 4.68 -3.72
C LEU A 534 29.66 5.19 -2.55
N GLU A 535 29.05 5.82 -1.54
CA GLU A 535 29.73 6.24 -0.30
C GLU A 535 30.25 5.04 0.51
N LEU A 536 29.51 3.93 0.56
CA LEU A 536 29.98 2.69 1.17
C LEU A 536 31.24 2.18 0.46
N LEU A 537 31.21 2.09 -0.88
CA LEU A 537 32.38 1.67 -1.65
C LEU A 537 33.60 2.56 -1.40
N ASP A 538 33.40 3.89 -1.40
CA ASP A 538 34.47 4.86 -1.11
C ASP A 538 35.03 4.69 0.32
N ARG A 539 34.17 4.40 1.31
CA ARG A 539 34.57 4.17 2.69
C ARG A 539 35.43 2.92 2.84
N TYR A 540 34.99 1.78 2.31
CA TYR A 540 35.76 0.52 2.37
C TYR A 540 37.07 0.59 1.60
N THR A 541 37.13 1.38 0.52
CA THR A 541 38.38 1.61 -0.22
C THR A 541 39.39 2.44 0.59
N ARG A 542 38.92 3.25 1.55
CA ARG A 542 39.74 4.18 2.35
C ARG A 542 40.09 3.69 3.75
N SER A 543 39.34 2.73 4.31
CA SER A 543 39.66 2.18 5.62
C SER A 543 41.03 1.49 5.58
N GLU A 544 41.74 1.44 6.72
CA GLU A 544 43.00 0.68 6.85
C GLU A 544 42.81 -0.83 6.54
N GLU A 545 41.57 -1.26 6.36
CA GLU A 545 41.21 -2.63 6.05
C GLU A 545 41.53 -3.03 4.60
N ALA A 546 41.72 -2.06 3.69
CA ALA A 546 42.01 -2.26 2.26
C ALA A 546 43.45 -1.90 1.88
N THR A 547 44.43 -2.28 2.71
CA THR A 547 45.88 -1.97 2.57
C THR A 547 46.56 -2.37 1.25
N GLU A 548 45.86 -2.99 0.29
CA GLU A 548 46.43 -3.44 -1.00
C GLU A 548 45.84 -2.75 -2.25
N ILE A 549 44.84 -1.85 -2.11
CA ILE A 549 44.23 -1.19 -3.27
C ILE A 549 45.12 -0.02 -3.71
N GLY A 550 45.95 -0.24 -4.74
CA GLY A 550 47.00 0.68 -5.20
C GLY A 550 46.54 2.01 -5.83
N GLU A 551 45.24 2.18 -6.11
CA GLU A 551 44.68 3.39 -6.74
C GLU A 551 43.69 4.12 -5.82
N LYS A 552 43.95 5.40 -5.55
CA LYS A 552 43.05 6.29 -4.79
C LYS A 552 41.91 6.81 -5.67
N LEU A 553 41.03 5.93 -6.13
CA LEU A 553 39.78 6.33 -6.77
C LEU A 553 38.82 6.92 -5.74
N ARG A 554 38.03 7.91 -6.16
CA ARG A 554 36.94 8.47 -5.34
C ARG A 554 35.62 8.15 -6.01
N PHE A 555 34.69 7.61 -5.23
CA PHE A 555 33.34 7.28 -5.70
C PHE A 555 32.32 8.32 -5.22
N ASN A 556 32.73 9.58 -5.10
CA ASN A 556 31.84 10.68 -4.71
C ASN A 556 31.64 11.69 -5.84
N GLY A 557 30.44 12.27 -5.90
CA GLY A 557 30.06 13.21 -6.96
C GLY A 557 29.91 12.55 -8.33
N LYS A 558 30.04 13.34 -9.40
CA LYS A 558 29.83 12.85 -10.78
C LYS A 558 31.01 12.00 -11.23
N LEU A 559 30.77 10.70 -11.45
CA LEU A 559 31.77 9.75 -11.91
C LEU A 559 31.96 9.84 -13.42
N THR A 560 33.19 9.63 -13.87
CA THR A 560 33.51 9.47 -15.31
C THR A 560 33.56 7.99 -15.67
N MET A 561 33.58 7.65 -16.97
CA MET A 561 33.63 6.27 -17.45
C MET A 561 34.72 5.40 -16.79
N TYR A 562 35.93 5.94 -16.61
CA TYR A 562 37.05 5.16 -16.07
C TYR A 562 36.83 4.68 -14.62
N PRO A 563 36.50 5.56 -13.64
CA PRO A 563 36.09 5.14 -12.30
C PRO A 563 34.91 4.16 -12.29
N LEU A 564 33.93 4.30 -13.18
CA LEU A 564 32.78 3.39 -13.27
C LEU A 564 33.20 1.98 -13.69
N MET A 565 34.07 1.88 -14.70
CA MET A 565 34.61 0.59 -15.15
C MET A 565 35.47 -0.06 -14.07
N ARG A 566 36.41 0.68 -13.48
CA ARG A 566 37.32 0.15 -12.45
C ARG A 566 36.60 -0.13 -11.14
N GLY A 567 35.49 0.56 -10.87
CA GLY A 567 34.68 0.40 -9.67
C GLY A 567 34.22 -1.04 -9.42
N PHE A 568 33.88 -1.80 -10.47
CA PHE A 568 33.53 -3.22 -10.32
C PHE A 568 34.73 -4.06 -9.82
N GLY A 569 35.93 -3.78 -10.33
CA GLY A 569 37.17 -4.39 -9.84
C GLY A 569 37.47 -4.05 -8.39
N VAL A 570 37.34 -2.76 -8.04
CA VAL A 570 37.51 -2.28 -6.66
C VAL A 570 36.50 -2.94 -5.73
N LEU A 571 35.23 -3.04 -6.11
CA LEU A 571 34.22 -3.73 -5.33
C LEU A 571 34.58 -5.22 -5.14
N SER A 572 35.09 -5.89 -6.18
CA SER A 572 35.58 -7.27 -6.07
C SER A 572 36.72 -7.41 -5.04
N GLU A 573 37.70 -6.49 -5.06
CA GLU A 573 38.81 -6.43 -4.10
C GLU A 573 38.32 -6.16 -2.67
N VAL A 574 37.36 -5.24 -2.51
CA VAL A 574 36.70 -4.95 -1.22
C VAL A 574 35.99 -6.19 -0.68
N LEU A 575 35.18 -6.87 -1.49
CA LEU A 575 34.45 -8.07 -1.06
C LEU A 575 35.39 -9.21 -0.69
N ALA A 576 36.51 -9.38 -1.42
CA ALA A 576 37.54 -10.35 -1.06
C ALA A 576 38.23 -10.00 0.27
N SER A 577 38.50 -8.71 0.52
CA SER A 577 39.06 -8.25 1.79
C SER A 577 38.09 -8.48 2.94
N VAL A 578 36.81 -8.12 2.78
CA VAL A 578 35.73 -8.36 3.76
C VAL A 578 35.62 -9.85 4.09
N ARG A 579 35.67 -10.74 3.09
CA ARG A 579 35.69 -12.19 3.30
C ARG A 579 36.88 -12.66 4.13
N SER A 580 38.07 -12.09 3.90
CA SER A 580 39.27 -12.44 4.66
C SER A 580 39.21 -12.01 6.13
N LYS A 581 38.34 -11.04 6.44
CA LYS A 581 38.13 -10.43 7.77
C LYS A 581 36.71 -10.65 8.30
N ALA A 582 36.09 -11.79 7.95
CA ALA A 582 34.69 -12.05 8.25
C ALA A 582 34.33 -11.91 9.74
N SER A 583 35.26 -12.22 10.65
CA SER A 583 35.08 -12.06 12.11
C SER A 583 34.80 -10.61 12.54
N ASP A 584 35.31 -9.63 11.81
CA ASP A 584 35.19 -8.21 12.16
C ASP A 584 33.78 -7.68 11.88
N PHE A 585 32.98 -8.43 11.11
CA PHE A 585 31.63 -8.07 10.69
C PHE A 585 30.54 -8.93 11.35
N GLU A 586 30.89 -9.76 12.34
CA GLU A 586 29.91 -10.59 13.06
C GLU A 586 28.83 -9.72 13.73
N ARG A 587 27.57 -10.10 13.53
CA ARG A 587 26.44 -9.39 14.14
C ARG A 587 26.31 -9.77 15.62
N PRO A 588 26.14 -8.79 16.54
CA PRO A 588 25.84 -9.08 17.93
C PRO A 588 24.54 -9.87 18.10
N GLU A 589 24.54 -10.88 18.98
CA GLU A 589 23.34 -11.71 19.25
C GLU A 589 22.13 -10.88 19.73
N SER A 590 22.35 -9.70 20.35
CA SER A 590 21.29 -8.79 20.76
C SER A 590 20.47 -8.22 19.61
N GLU A 591 21.02 -8.24 18.39
CA GLU A 591 20.34 -7.79 17.17
C GLU A 591 19.61 -8.93 16.44
N PHE A 592 19.68 -10.16 16.96
CA PHE A 592 19.00 -11.29 16.34
C PHE A 592 17.51 -11.21 16.65
N PRO A 593 16.65 -11.59 15.69
CA PRO A 593 15.23 -11.67 15.97
C PRO A 593 14.95 -12.76 17.01
N LYS A 594 13.95 -12.53 17.88
CA LYS A 594 13.66 -13.40 19.04
C LYS A 594 13.45 -14.87 18.65
N TYR A 595 12.93 -15.14 17.45
CA TYR A 595 12.68 -16.51 16.99
C TYR A 595 13.96 -17.29 16.68
N ALA A 596 15.06 -16.62 16.34
CA ALA A 596 16.28 -17.28 15.83
C ALA A 596 16.89 -18.26 16.83
N SER A 597 16.73 -18.00 18.14
CA SER A 597 17.19 -18.88 19.21
C SER A 597 16.13 -19.87 19.71
N ILE A 598 14.87 -19.73 19.27
CA ILE A 598 13.72 -20.48 19.82
C ILE A 598 13.32 -21.64 18.90
N THR A 599 13.36 -21.44 17.58
CA THR A 599 12.89 -22.43 16.61
C THR A 599 14.01 -22.90 15.69
N ALA A 600 14.07 -24.21 15.46
CA ALA A 600 14.95 -24.82 14.45
C ALA A 600 14.28 -24.89 13.05
N LEU A 601 13.00 -24.51 12.93
CA LEU A 601 12.26 -24.57 11.66
C LEU A 601 12.47 -23.33 10.78
N GLN A 602 12.93 -22.23 11.38
CA GLN A 602 13.15 -20.96 10.70
C GLN A 602 14.53 -20.43 11.08
N ASN A 603 15.33 -20.14 10.07
CA ASN A 603 16.70 -19.67 10.20
C ASN A 603 16.75 -18.17 9.92
N PHE A 604 17.52 -17.45 10.73
CA PHE A 604 17.91 -16.08 10.43
C PHE A 604 19.25 -16.11 9.67
N PRO A 605 19.30 -15.74 8.38
CA PRO A 605 20.51 -15.90 7.57
C PRO A 605 21.56 -14.81 7.85
N PHE A 606 21.15 -13.63 8.31
CA PHE A 606 22.02 -12.45 8.42
C PHE A 606 22.85 -12.42 9.70
N LYS A 607 23.82 -13.34 9.80
CA LYS A 607 24.74 -13.44 10.95
C LYS A 607 25.82 -12.37 10.94
N SER A 608 25.95 -11.63 9.84
CA SER A 608 26.93 -10.57 9.66
C SER A 608 26.20 -9.23 9.47
N THR A 609 26.92 -8.13 9.69
CA THR A 609 26.46 -6.78 9.32
C THR A 609 26.60 -6.52 7.82
N VAL A 610 27.38 -7.35 7.12
CA VAL A 610 27.61 -7.30 5.67
C VAL A 610 26.93 -8.50 4.99
N PRO A 611 25.83 -8.29 4.23
CA PRO A 611 25.05 -9.37 3.62
C PRO A 611 25.85 -10.31 2.68
N PHE A 612 26.94 -9.83 2.08
CA PHE A 612 27.81 -10.66 1.25
C PHE A 612 28.42 -11.86 1.99
N LEU A 613 28.63 -11.74 3.31
CA LEU A 613 29.16 -12.85 4.13
C LEU A 613 28.09 -13.91 4.45
N ASP A 614 26.81 -13.53 4.36
CA ASP A 614 25.67 -14.36 4.74
C ASP A 614 25.08 -15.19 3.58
N ILE A 615 25.55 -14.95 2.35
CA ILE A 615 25.24 -15.76 1.17
C ILE A 615 26.22 -16.92 1.02
N SER A 616 25.84 -17.94 0.23
CA SER A 616 26.65 -19.14 0.04
C SER A 616 28.04 -18.85 -0.54
N GLU A 617 29.05 -19.64 -0.18
CA GLU A 617 30.42 -19.47 -0.69
C GLU A 617 30.49 -19.49 -2.22
N HIS A 618 29.70 -20.35 -2.86
CA HIS A 618 29.60 -20.40 -4.31
C HIS A 618 29.06 -19.09 -4.90
N SER A 619 28.07 -18.48 -4.25
CA SER A 619 27.55 -17.17 -4.62
C SER A 619 28.58 -16.06 -4.42
N GLN A 620 29.35 -16.10 -3.34
CA GLN A 620 30.45 -15.16 -3.09
C GLN A 620 31.48 -15.21 -4.23
N ASP A 621 31.96 -16.40 -4.58
CA ASP A 621 32.92 -16.60 -5.68
C ASP A 621 32.36 -16.15 -7.02
N ARG A 622 31.09 -16.47 -7.30
CA ARG A 622 30.40 -16.08 -8.54
C ARG A 622 30.33 -14.56 -8.70
N ILE A 623 30.02 -13.84 -7.63
CA ILE A 623 29.94 -12.37 -7.63
C ILE A 623 31.33 -11.75 -7.85
N VAL A 624 32.32 -12.18 -7.07
CA VAL A 624 33.71 -11.68 -7.15
C VAL A 624 34.28 -11.87 -8.55
N ASN A 625 34.15 -13.09 -9.12
CA ASN A 625 34.60 -13.39 -10.47
C ASN A 625 33.80 -12.62 -11.54
N GLY A 626 32.49 -12.47 -11.34
CA GLY A 626 31.63 -11.73 -12.25
C GLY A 626 32.05 -10.26 -12.39
N PHE A 627 32.32 -9.58 -11.26
CA PHE A 627 32.80 -8.20 -11.28
C PHE A 627 34.19 -8.05 -11.93
N GLN A 628 35.10 -8.99 -11.71
CA GLN A 628 36.41 -9.00 -12.39
C GLN A 628 36.25 -9.16 -13.91
N GLN A 629 35.34 -10.01 -14.37
CA GLN A 629 35.05 -10.19 -15.79
C GLN A 629 34.46 -8.93 -16.43
N ILE A 630 33.55 -8.24 -15.72
CA ILE A 630 32.97 -6.96 -16.16
C ILE A 630 34.07 -5.91 -16.35
N GLU A 631 34.93 -5.70 -15.34
CA GLU A 631 36.05 -4.75 -15.44
C GLU A 631 36.98 -5.12 -16.60
N ALA A 632 37.42 -6.39 -16.66
CA ALA A 632 38.37 -6.86 -17.66
C ALA A 632 37.82 -6.69 -19.08
N GLY A 633 36.55 -7.01 -19.32
CA GLY A 633 35.89 -6.86 -20.62
C GLY A 633 35.82 -5.41 -21.08
N LEU A 634 35.35 -4.51 -20.21
CA LEU A 634 35.26 -3.08 -20.53
C LEU A 634 36.66 -2.45 -20.74
N ARG A 635 37.65 -2.86 -19.95
CA ARG A 635 39.03 -2.36 -20.06
C ARG A 635 39.73 -2.85 -21.31
N LEU A 636 39.57 -4.12 -21.67
CA LEU A 636 40.16 -4.71 -22.88
C LEU A 636 39.65 -4.00 -24.14
N ALA A 637 38.36 -3.67 -24.16
CA ALA A 637 37.72 -2.92 -25.25
C ALA A 637 38.05 -1.42 -25.26
N ARG A 638 38.78 -0.91 -24.25
CA ARG A 638 39.19 0.50 -24.13
C ARG A 638 38.01 1.47 -24.25
N VAL A 639 36.89 1.14 -23.62
CA VAL A 639 35.61 1.88 -23.70
C VAL A 639 35.80 3.36 -23.37
N ASP A 640 36.63 3.68 -22.38
CA ASP A 640 36.98 5.04 -21.98
C ASP A 640 37.68 5.83 -23.11
N GLN A 641 38.61 5.20 -23.83
CA GLN A 641 39.34 5.82 -24.93
C GLN A 641 38.42 6.05 -26.13
N VAL A 642 37.57 5.08 -26.45
CA VAL A 642 36.59 5.17 -27.54
C VAL A 642 35.60 6.28 -27.23
N ARG A 643 35.00 6.29 -26.04
CA ARG A 643 34.11 7.37 -25.57
C ARG A 643 34.77 8.75 -25.70
N ASN A 644 36.03 8.89 -25.29
CA ASN A 644 36.76 10.16 -25.39
C ASN A 644 37.04 10.56 -26.85
N ALA A 645 37.33 9.61 -27.73
CA ALA A 645 37.53 9.87 -29.17
C ALA A 645 36.24 10.39 -29.83
N PHE A 646 35.07 9.90 -29.40
CA PHE A 646 33.76 10.33 -29.88
C PHE A 646 33.18 11.54 -29.14
N SER A 647 33.79 12.00 -28.06
CA SER A 647 33.37 13.23 -27.35
C SER A 647 34.09 14.47 -27.88
N HIS A 648 35.40 14.39 -28.16
CA HIS A 648 36.20 15.54 -28.59
C HIS A 648 36.22 15.72 -30.13
N TYR A 649 36.41 16.96 -30.61
CA TYR A 649 36.57 17.22 -32.04
C TYR A 649 37.92 16.67 -32.53
N ARG A 650 37.88 15.73 -33.49
CA ARG A 650 39.07 15.26 -34.23
C ARG A 650 38.83 15.43 -35.73
N ARG A 651 39.91 15.76 -36.46
CA ARG A 651 39.92 15.86 -37.93
C ARG A 651 39.90 14.49 -38.64
N THR A 652 40.14 13.41 -37.91
CA THR A 652 40.20 12.04 -38.44
C THR A 652 38.85 11.34 -38.34
N SER A 653 38.52 10.53 -39.35
CA SER A 653 37.28 9.76 -39.41
C SER A 653 37.15 8.79 -38.21
N PRO A 654 35.94 8.53 -37.69
CA PRO A 654 35.66 7.48 -36.70
C PRO A 654 36.32 6.13 -37.01
N GLU A 655 37.00 5.51 -36.05
CA GLU A 655 37.41 4.10 -36.16
C GLU A 655 36.20 3.20 -35.87
N VAL A 656 35.38 2.96 -36.90
CA VAL A 656 34.12 2.21 -36.81
C VAL A 656 34.33 0.76 -36.35
N ALA A 657 35.43 0.12 -36.74
CA ALA A 657 35.78 -1.23 -36.26
C ALA A 657 35.98 -1.27 -34.74
N GLN A 658 36.65 -0.26 -34.18
CA GLN A 658 36.86 -0.15 -32.74
C GLN A 658 35.53 0.07 -31.99
N MET A 659 34.60 0.84 -32.58
CA MET A 659 33.26 0.99 -32.02
C MET A 659 32.49 -0.34 -32.02
N ALA A 660 32.57 -1.13 -33.08
CA ALA A 660 31.89 -2.43 -33.15
C ALA A 660 32.36 -3.37 -32.01
N GLU A 661 33.68 -3.48 -31.79
CA GLU A 661 34.26 -4.27 -30.69
C GLU A 661 33.85 -3.73 -29.31
N THR A 662 33.76 -2.40 -29.18
CA THR A 662 33.30 -1.73 -27.96
C THR A 662 31.84 -2.07 -27.66
N LEU A 663 30.95 -1.97 -28.65
CA LEU A 663 29.53 -2.29 -28.50
C LEU A 663 29.34 -3.73 -28.04
N GLU A 664 29.99 -4.69 -28.68
CA GLU A 664 29.89 -6.11 -28.30
C GLU A 664 30.36 -6.33 -26.85
N SER A 665 31.51 -5.76 -26.49
CA SER A 665 32.07 -5.92 -25.13
C SER A 665 31.18 -5.27 -24.07
N VAL A 666 30.60 -4.10 -24.36
CA VAL A 666 29.66 -3.44 -23.46
C VAL A 666 28.37 -4.25 -23.34
N ALA A 667 27.82 -4.78 -24.44
CA ALA A 667 26.63 -5.61 -24.41
C ALA A 667 26.84 -6.87 -23.55
N GLN A 668 28.01 -7.51 -23.65
CA GLN A 668 28.36 -8.65 -22.82
C GLN A 668 28.48 -8.27 -21.34
N ALA A 669 29.13 -7.14 -21.03
CA ALA A 669 29.25 -6.64 -19.65
C ALA A 669 27.88 -6.31 -19.03
N ILE A 670 27.01 -5.60 -19.75
CA ILE A 670 25.67 -5.26 -19.27
C ILE A 670 24.81 -6.52 -19.10
N ARG A 671 24.84 -7.46 -20.05
CA ARG A 671 24.15 -8.76 -19.88
C ARG A 671 24.67 -9.53 -18.68
N LEU A 672 25.98 -9.48 -18.39
CA LEU A 672 26.55 -10.11 -17.21
C LEU A 672 26.07 -9.44 -15.91
N ILE A 673 26.04 -8.11 -15.86
CA ILE A 673 25.48 -7.32 -14.74
C ILE A 673 24.01 -7.71 -14.49
N GLU A 674 23.20 -7.77 -15.56
CA GLU A 674 21.79 -8.19 -15.49
C GLU A 674 21.65 -9.64 -15.04
N ASN A 675 22.51 -10.55 -15.54
CA ASN A 675 22.55 -11.97 -15.17
C ASN A 675 22.90 -12.21 -13.70
N LEU A 676 23.78 -11.39 -13.14
CA LEU A 676 24.11 -11.44 -11.72
C LEU A 676 22.99 -10.82 -10.85
N GLY A 677 22.13 -9.98 -11.43
CA GLY A 677 21.03 -9.31 -10.74
C GLY A 677 21.37 -7.91 -10.21
N PHE A 678 22.43 -7.28 -10.73
CA PHE A 678 22.82 -5.92 -10.35
C PHE A 678 22.36 -4.85 -11.35
N GLY A 679 21.63 -5.26 -12.40
CA GLY A 679 21.07 -4.36 -13.42
C GLY A 679 19.74 -3.70 -13.05
N LEU A 680 19.34 -3.69 -11.77
CA LEU A 680 18.06 -3.11 -11.31
C LEU A 680 16.80 -3.57 -12.10
N ASN A 681 16.88 -4.75 -12.73
CA ASN A 681 15.74 -5.33 -13.44
C ASN A 681 14.64 -5.69 -12.44
N LEU A 682 13.44 -5.17 -12.67
CA LEU A 682 12.28 -5.49 -11.88
C LEU A 682 11.69 -6.83 -12.37
N PHE A 683 11.43 -7.73 -11.45
CA PHE A 683 10.82 -9.03 -11.71
C PHE A 683 9.40 -9.04 -11.17
N ALA A 684 8.43 -9.38 -12.01
CA ALA A 684 7.04 -9.55 -11.63
C ALA A 684 6.72 -11.03 -11.36
N PRO A 685 5.83 -11.36 -10.40
CA PRO A 685 5.35 -12.72 -10.22
C PRO A 685 4.57 -13.18 -11.46
N ALA A 686 5.03 -14.25 -12.12
CA ALA A 686 4.46 -14.79 -13.35
C ALA A 686 3.65 -16.08 -13.13
N GLY A 687 3.77 -16.73 -11.96
CA GLY A 687 2.89 -17.84 -11.60
C GLY A 687 3.27 -18.53 -10.29
N ASP A 688 2.29 -19.17 -9.65
CA ASP A 688 2.47 -19.96 -8.42
C ASP A 688 1.95 -21.39 -8.69
N THR A 689 2.84 -22.38 -8.68
CA THR A 689 2.47 -23.79 -8.84
C THR A 689 2.63 -24.51 -7.52
N GLY A 690 1.51 -25.03 -6.99
CA GLY A 690 1.46 -25.74 -5.72
C GLY A 690 1.03 -27.20 -5.86
N ASP A 691 1.42 -28.03 -4.91
CA ASP A 691 0.91 -29.39 -4.75
C ASP A 691 0.02 -29.54 -3.50
N ARG A 692 -0.62 -30.71 -3.37
CA ARG A 692 -1.53 -31.02 -2.24
C ARG A 692 -0.86 -31.05 -0.86
N TRP A 693 0.47 -31.04 -0.80
CA TRP A 693 1.23 -31.08 0.44
C TRP A 693 1.74 -29.69 0.86
N GLY A 694 1.34 -28.64 0.13
CA GLY A 694 1.71 -27.26 0.44
C GLY A 694 3.10 -26.85 -0.07
N ARG A 695 3.76 -27.71 -0.87
CA ARG A 695 4.99 -27.29 -1.58
C ARG A 695 4.58 -26.47 -2.78
N ARG A 696 5.21 -25.32 -2.95
CA ARG A 696 4.91 -24.43 -4.07
C ARG A 696 6.16 -23.80 -4.67
N THR A 697 6.07 -23.42 -5.93
CA THR A 697 7.12 -22.71 -6.66
C THR A 697 6.53 -21.45 -7.25
N VAL A 698 7.03 -20.30 -6.81
CA VAL A 698 6.66 -19.00 -7.38
C VAL A 698 7.68 -18.66 -8.45
N ARG A 699 7.20 -18.46 -9.68
CA ARG A 699 7.99 -18.04 -10.83
C ARG A 699 7.90 -16.54 -10.99
N PHE A 700 9.03 -15.93 -11.29
CA PHE A 700 9.21 -14.52 -11.56
C PHE A 700 9.69 -14.34 -12.99
N GLN A 701 9.17 -13.32 -13.66
CA GLN A 701 9.57 -12.91 -14.99
C GLN A 701 10.05 -11.46 -14.95
N GLY A 702 11.25 -11.24 -15.45
CA GLY A 702 11.84 -9.92 -15.66
C GLY A 702 11.93 -9.60 -17.16
N PRO A 703 12.48 -8.43 -17.50
CA PRO A 703 12.67 -8.02 -18.89
C PRO A 703 13.54 -9.02 -19.66
N ARG A 704 13.40 -9.05 -20.99
CA ARG A 704 14.19 -9.88 -21.91
C ARG A 704 14.15 -11.39 -21.58
N SER A 705 12.99 -11.87 -21.13
CA SER A 705 12.74 -13.28 -20.79
C SER A 705 13.63 -13.84 -19.68
N LEU A 706 14.13 -12.97 -18.80
CA LEU A 706 14.81 -13.41 -17.59
C LEU A 706 13.80 -14.03 -16.64
N GLU A 707 14.06 -15.26 -16.21
CA GLU A 707 13.20 -15.96 -15.25
C GLU A 707 13.98 -16.30 -13.97
N HIS A 708 13.27 -16.33 -12.86
CA HIS A 708 13.76 -16.87 -11.58
C HIS A 708 12.63 -17.61 -10.87
N SER A 709 12.95 -18.65 -10.11
CA SER A 709 11.93 -19.38 -9.35
C SER A 709 12.36 -19.57 -7.92
N ILE A 710 11.41 -19.36 -6.99
CA ILE A 710 11.63 -19.47 -5.55
C ILE A 710 10.69 -20.53 -5.00
N SER A 711 11.24 -21.49 -4.25
CA SER A 711 10.49 -22.60 -3.69
C SER A 711 10.01 -22.31 -2.26
N ARG A 712 8.88 -22.90 -1.89
CA ARG A 712 8.32 -22.88 -0.53
C ARG A 712 7.83 -24.28 -0.13
N PRO A 713 7.85 -24.62 1.17
CA PRO A 713 8.32 -23.81 2.29
C PRO A 713 9.85 -23.61 2.28
N SER A 714 10.33 -22.56 2.95
CA SER A 714 11.75 -22.29 3.16
C SER A 714 11.99 -21.97 4.64
N SER A 715 13.18 -22.30 5.14
CA SER A 715 13.64 -21.92 6.47
C SER A 715 13.88 -20.42 6.61
N LEU A 716 13.99 -19.68 5.50
CA LEU A 716 14.28 -18.24 5.47
C LEU A 716 13.01 -17.37 5.38
N GLN A 717 11.84 -17.96 5.53
CA GLN A 717 10.57 -17.25 5.32
C GLN A 717 10.37 -16.10 6.32
N TRP A 718 10.97 -16.17 7.51
CA TRP A 718 10.87 -15.13 8.54
C TRP A 718 12.03 -14.13 8.52
N ALA A 719 12.95 -14.22 7.55
CA ALA A 719 14.13 -13.35 7.46
C ALA A 719 13.82 -11.88 7.10
N GLY A 720 12.54 -11.50 6.98
CA GLY A 720 12.11 -10.14 6.63
C GLY A 720 12.25 -9.78 5.15
N LEU A 721 12.65 -10.73 4.29
CA LEU A 721 12.78 -10.53 2.86
C LEU A 721 11.42 -10.21 2.19
N PRO A 722 11.38 -9.42 1.10
CA PRO A 722 10.15 -9.05 0.39
C PRO A 722 9.20 -10.21 0.05
N SER A 723 7.89 -9.93 0.12
CA SER A 723 6.80 -10.88 -0.12
C SER A 723 6.68 -11.27 -1.59
N LEU A 724 6.65 -12.58 -1.89
CA LEU A 724 6.71 -13.12 -3.26
C LEU A 724 5.53 -12.74 -4.18
N GLY A 725 4.49 -12.07 -3.68
CA GLY A 725 3.36 -11.60 -4.48
C GLY A 725 3.52 -10.19 -5.04
N ARG A 726 4.75 -9.67 -5.13
CA ARG A 726 5.04 -8.28 -5.55
C ARG A 726 6.20 -8.23 -6.53
N ASN A 727 6.27 -7.14 -7.28
CA ASN A 727 7.41 -6.82 -8.14
C ASN A 727 8.65 -6.51 -7.28
N GLN A 728 9.80 -7.09 -7.64
CA GLN A 728 11.02 -7.04 -6.83
C GLN A 728 12.28 -6.99 -7.68
N LEU A 729 13.36 -6.45 -7.12
CA LEU A 729 14.72 -6.55 -7.64
C LEU A 729 15.34 -7.84 -7.10
N LEU A 730 15.78 -8.74 -7.99
CA LEU A 730 16.37 -10.03 -7.60
C LEU A 730 17.88 -10.03 -7.85
N VAL A 731 18.68 -10.17 -6.79
CA VAL A 731 20.14 -10.33 -6.90
C VAL A 731 20.44 -11.82 -7.09
N ARG A 732 20.22 -12.31 -8.31
CA ARG A 732 20.25 -13.75 -8.66
C ARG A 732 21.57 -14.46 -8.36
N ALA A 733 22.68 -13.73 -8.31
CA ALA A 733 23.97 -14.29 -7.92
C ALA A 733 24.12 -14.45 -6.40
N ALA A 734 23.39 -13.68 -5.59
CA ALA A 734 23.44 -13.66 -4.12
C ALA A 734 22.43 -14.65 -3.52
N ALA A 735 22.69 -15.94 -3.72
CA ALA A 735 21.84 -17.03 -3.23
C ALA A 735 22.28 -17.49 -1.83
N PHE A 736 21.29 -17.77 -0.99
CA PHE A 736 21.48 -18.45 0.29
C PHE A 736 21.63 -19.96 0.07
N GLU A 737 22.02 -20.71 1.12
CA GLU A 737 22.12 -22.18 1.05
C GLU A 737 20.76 -22.89 0.92
N ASP A 738 19.65 -22.19 1.22
CA ASP A 738 18.29 -22.74 1.18
C ASP A 738 17.62 -22.57 -0.21
N ALA A 739 16.65 -23.44 -0.51
CA ALA A 739 16.04 -23.67 -1.82
C ALA A 739 15.80 -22.43 -2.72
N ASN A 740 16.76 -22.15 -3.61
CA ASN A 740 16.75 -21.06 -4.61
C ASN A 740 16.43 -19.66 -4.05
N GLU A 741 16.60 -19.47 -2.73
CA GLU A 741 16.35 -18.20 -2.09
C GLU A 741 17.50 -17.24 -2.39
N VAL A 742 17.16 -16.04 -2.83
CA VAL A 742 18.13 -15.00 -3.19
C VAL A 742 17.86 -13.72 -2.42
N LEU A 743 18.91 -12.92 -2.24
CA LEU A 743 18.77 -11.56 -1.77
C LEU A 743 17.90 -10.77 -2.76
N ARG A 744 16.89 -10.10 -2.23
CA ARG A 744 15.88 -9.42 -3.04
C ARG A 744 15.32 -8.20 -2.34
N PHE A 745 14.84 -7.25 -3.13
CA PHE A 745 14.48 -5.92 -2.67
C PHE A 745 13.15 -5.46 -3.29
N GLU A 746 12.33 -4.73 -2.53
CA GLU A 746 11.26 -3.93 -3.10
C GLU A 746 11.85 -2.65 -3.72
N ARG A 747 11.25 -2.17 -4.82
CA ARG A 747 11.59 -0.86 -5.39
C ARG A 747 10.90 0.24 -4.59
N GLY A 748 11.69 1.19 -4.10
CA GLY A 748 11.21 2.43 -3.50
C GLY A 748 11.04 3.54 -4.54
N TYR A 749 10.25 4.54 -4.19
CA TYR A 749 9.94 5.70 -5.04
C TYR A 749 10.11 6.98 -4.23
N SER A 750 10.57 8.04 -4.90
CA SER A 750 10.64 9.39 -4.35
C SER A 750 9.33 10.12 -4.66
N SER A 751 8.48 10.29 -3.65
CA SER A 751 7.16 10.95 -3.76
C SER A 751 6.78 11.64 -2.45
N ASP A 752 5.81 12.57 -2.48
CA ASP A 752 5.28 13.20 -1.27
C ASP A 752 4.72 12.16 -0.28
N PHE A 753 4.15 11.06 -0.81
CA PHE A 753 3.70 9.93 -0.01
C PHE A 753 4.87 9.23 0.70
N SER A 754 5.97 8.96 -0.01
CA SER A 754 7.18 8.38 0.59
C SER A 754 7.78 9.27 1.68
N VAL A 755 7.69 10.60 1.52
CA VAL A 755 8.16 11.60 2.49
C VAL A 755 7.25 11.63 3.72
N MET A 756 5.93 11.63 3.52
CA MET A 756 4.95 11.56 4.61
C MET A 756 5.21 10.38 5.54
N TRP A 757 5.54 9.21 4.96
CA TRP A 757 5.84 7.98 5.69
C TRP A 757 7.34 7.75 5.91
N ALA A 758 8.17 8.79 5.77
CA ALA A 758 9.59 8.68 6.08
C ALA A 758 9.80 8.33 7.57
N ALA A 759 10.83 7.53 7.83
CA ALA A 759 11.15 6.96 9.14
C ALA A 759 9.98 6.16 9.76
N TYR A 760 9.09 5.61 8.94
CA TYR A 760 8.07 4.65 9.35
C TYR A 760 8.39 3.27 8.76
N PRO A 761 8.36 2.18 9.54
CA PRO A 761 8.04 2.12 10.98
C PRO A 761 9.12 2.75 11.88
N LYS A 762 8.72 3.29 13.04
CA LYS A 762 9.63 3.62 14.16
C LYS A 762 9.59 2.49 15.20
N PRO A 763 10.48 1.49 15.16
CA PRO A 763 10.50 0.43 16.16
C PRO A 763 10.81 0.98 17.56
N ARG A 764 10.17 0.43 18.59
CA ARG A 764 10.23 0.96 19.97
C ARG A 764 11.59 0.83 20.66
N ARG A 765 12.51 0.02 20.14
CA ARG A 765 13.92 0.02 20.57
C ARG A 765 14.86 -0.31 19.41
N ALA A 766 15.72 0.67 19.11
CA ALA A 766 17.10 0.44 18.70
C ALA A 766 17.97 1.61 19.22
N LEU A 767 17.76 2.06 20.46
CA LEU A 767 18.46 3.22 21.03
C LEU A 767 18.87 2.99 22.49
N SER A 768 19.70 1.98 22.70
CA SER A 768 20.75 2.02 23.71
C SER A 768 22.14 2.03 23.05
N GLY A 769 22.25 2.73 21.91
CA GLY A 769 23.52 2.86 21.16
C GLY A 769 23.56 3.93 20.06
N ILE A 770 22.42 4.46 19.57
CA ILE A 770 22.39 5.33 18.38
C ILE A 770 22.06 6.82 18.71
N ALA A 771 21.97 7.20 19.98
CA ALA A 771 21.90 8.63 20.35
C ALA A 771 23.25 9.36 20.13
N ASP A 772 24.31 8.62 19.81
CA ASP A 772 25.60 9.15 19.38
C ASP A 772 25.96 8.81 17.92
N ALA A 773 25.12 8.10 17.13
CA ALA A 773 25.53 7.62 15.80
C ALA A 773 25.27 8.58 14.62
N SER A 774 24.90 9.84 14.90
CA SER A 774 25.27 10.94 13.98
C SER A 774 26.74 11.37 14.14
N THR A 775 27.46 10.75 15.09
CA THR A 775 28.85 11.02 15.47
C THR A 775 29.67 9.80 15.90
N ALA A 776 29.16 8.56 15.79
CA ALA A 776 29.85 7.35 16.26
C ALA A 776 29.73 6.22 15.23
N ILE A 777 30.62 6.29 14.25
CA ILE A 777 31.10 5.14 13.47
C ILE A 777 32.15 4.46 14.37
N PRO A 778 32.15 3.13 14.59
CA PRO A 778 33.25 2.48 15.30
C PRO A 778 34.53 2.70 14.50
N GLY A 779 35.55 3.25 15.17
CA GLY A 779 36.79 3.74 14.55
C GLY A 779 37.77 2.67 14.10
#